data_AF-A0A8J2X9G1-F1
#
_entry.id   AF-A0A8J2X9G1-F1
#
_cell.length_a   1.000
_cell.length_b   1.000
_cell.length_c   1.000
_cell.angle_alpha   90.00
_cell.angle_beta   90.00
_cell.angle_gamma   90.00
#
_symmetry.space_group_name_H-M   'P 1'
#
loop_
_entity.id
_entity.type
_entity.pdbx_description
1 polymer ?
#
loop_
_entity_poly.entity_id
_entity_poly.type
_entity_poly.pdbx_seq_one_letter_code
_entity_poly.pdbx_strand_id
1 'polypeptide(L)'
;MRCHLIKLVSKRELSFDVGKLARDVLIKEKSMSGPRHNAVTRMPNESDSVTDMWLKRALTKRWDKSLEAGVRLYLPVVLKTLQRLRSSDNTKSYFTLLNKIKSSNVTWISQNGNGVGSRQKVPIEFYHEVSNMIYRMTLYPNNDFIDSSALASFSEELLHQYQHLMASEIVSGKQYQAKFYRNCLMVIIKSESLFSLSAAFKSLPSHQAGLKLLAELSFYHQTEQFTKMLDFLHESILTKRASITKMQIDAFFPALFNVLRDCLINGEEEASCKLLDKLISEWNYEMDDHHFTILRELSERFAMNEVLLTLARLRNDTRIEDLKEKIVQSRMSWVEYCNYIQARQMDLFKDRMDYDYSQVILSAMNLSSQNWKHFIQQNNIPPRANESLRAFYVNSILINSASQKKIGFTLAVLEYFIYEMHCGKDFINSHKLAGYEKHSGFHALFKSISNSSSAKLTAYTLFDFLRQNTALGFHFNVNDFYFSMKACIKCLDYQAVYFFLYQYLLMFGDMLYVKSEGDYDWELPGDMQQLVEVIHNSGDDDRINEILREVRNYFLAQKLQCIQSSHVDEVSLKGIFGDKYLPTIQTKTESSLQDNPVSPMASPQAVGSYLPMVDVGNAKRLSNSLAYIFAHISSQ
;
A
#
# COMPACT_ATOMS: atom_id res chain seq x y z
N MET A 1 -36.99 30.49 4.32
CA MET A 1 -36.29 29.90 5.47
C MET A 1 -34.93 30.58 5.62
N ARG A 2 -34.62 31.13 6.81
CA ARG A 2 -33.44 31.95 7.10
C ARG A 2 -32.18 31.05 7.15
N CYS A 3 -31.21 31.31 6.28
CA CYS A 3 -29.94 30.57 6.21
C CYS A 3 -29.18 30.70 7.55
N HIS A 4 -29.10 29.60 8.31
CA HIS A 4 -28.58 29.56 9.68
C HIS A 4 -27.05 29.75 9.78
N LEU A 5 -26.31 29.69 8.67
CA LEU A 5 -24.87 29.97 8.61
C LEU A 5 -24.53 31.43 9.00
N ILE A 6 -25.46 32.36 8.76
CA ILE A 6 -25.29 33.78 9.11
C ILE A 6 -25.33 33.99 10.63
N LYS A 7 -25.97 33.10 11.41
CA LYS A 7 -26.07 33.27 12.87
C LYS A 7 -24.80 32.89 13.63
N LEU A 8 -23.96 32.00 13.09
CA LEU A 8 -22.72 31.60 13.76
C LEU A 8 -21.60 32.66 13.68
N VAL A 9 -21.68 33.61 12.73
CA VAL A 9 -20.66 34.68 12.56
C VAL A 9 -21.20 36.10 12.87
N SER A 10 -22.52 36.27 13.11
CA SER A 10 -23.14 37.62 13.25
C SER A 10 -23.33 38.15 14.67
N LYS A 11 -22.85 37.49 15.73
CA LYS A 11 -22.87 38.09 17.08
C LYS A 11 -21.65 38.98 17.33
N ARG A 12 -21.70 40.19 16.76
CA ARG A 12 -21.33 41.52 17.33
C ARG A 12 -20.81 42.50 16.26
N GLU A 13 -21.68 43.49 16.01
CA GLU A 13 -21.40 44.93 15.85
C GLU A 13 -20.90 45.53 14.52
N LEU A 14 -21.64 46.60 14.13
CA LEU A 14 -21.42 47.66 13.14
C LEU A 14 -21.58 47.29 11.65
N SER A 15 -22.84 47.22 11.18
CA SER A 15 -23.17 47.33 9.76
C SER A 15 -22.96 48.78 9.28
N PHE A 16 -21.83 49.05 8.63
CA PHE A 16 -21.63 50.25 7.83
C PHE A 16 -21.85 49.91 6.34
N ASP A 17 -22.80 50.61 5.72
CA ASP A 17 -23.06 50.58 4.27
C ASP A 17 -21.83 51.10 3.51
N VAL A 18 -21.40 50.41 2.44
CA VAL A 18 -20.34 50.90 1.53
C VAL A 18 -20.72 52.26 0.95
N GLY A 19 -22.01 52.54 0.79
CA GLY A 19 -22.53 53.87 0.41
C GLY A 19 -22.29 54.96 1.45
N LYS A 20 -22.22 54.63 2.75
CA LYS A 20 -21.84 55.56 3.83
C LYS A 20 -20.32 55.76 3.86
N LEU A 21 -19.56 54.66 3.74
CA LEU A 21 -18.10 54.70 3.67
C LEU A 21 -17.59 55.56 2.50
N ALA A 22 -18.21 55.41 1.32
CA ALA A 22 -17.84 56.14 0.13
C ALA A 22 -18.20 57.64 0.25
N ARG A 23 -19.34 57.96 0.87
CA ARG A 23 -19.72 59.35 1.20
C ARG A 23 -18.72 60.00 2.18
N ASP A 24 -18.34 59.31 3.26
CA ASP A 24 -17.44 59.84 4.29
C ASP A 24 -16.03 60.15 3.73
N VAL A 25 -15.52 59.30 2.82
CA VAL A 25 -14.21 59.51 2.16
C VAL A 25 -14.21 60.75 1.27
N LEU A 26 -15.31 61.00 0.57
CA LEU A 26 -15.41 62.08 -0.42
C LEU A 26 -15.79 63.42 0.21
N ILE A 27 -16.58 63.40 1.28
CA ILE A 27 -16.82 64.59 2.11
C ILE A 27 -15.49 65.08 2.70
N LYS A 28 -14.63 64.15 3.15
CA LYS A 28 -13.29 64.46 3.66
C LYS A 28 -12.31 64.95 2.56
N GLU A 29 -12.46 64.51 1.31
CA GLU A 29 -11.65 65.03 0.18
C GLU A 29 -12.12 66.43 -0.27
N LYS A 30 -13.43 66.75 -0.21
CA LYS A 30 -13.94 68.10 -0.50
C LYS A 30 -13.47 69.15 0.51
N SER A 31 -13.40 68.80 1.80
CA SER A 31 -12.92 69.71 2.85
C SER A 31 -11.40 69.96 2.81
N MET A 32 -10.65 69.21 2.00
CA MET A 32 -9.19 69.38 1.80
C MET A 32 -8.81 69.93 0.42
N SER A 33 -9.76 70.47 -0.34
CA SER A 33 -9.50 71.12 -1.63
C SER A 33 -8.97 72.56 -1.51
N GLY A 34 -7.77 72.68 -0.90
CA GLY A 34 -6.83 73.80 -1.11
C GLY A 34 -5.71 73.37 -2.09
N PRO A 35 -4.93 74.30 -2.66
CA PRO A 35 -4.10 74.02 -3.83
C PRO A 35 -2.96 73.03 -3.54
N ARG A 36 -2.88 72.03 -4.42
CA ARG A 36 -1.84 71.04 -4.68
C ARG A 36 -0.55 71.15 -3.84
N HIS A 37 -0.34 70.17 -2.97
CA HIS A 37 1.00 69.63 -2.69
C HIS A 37 0.98 68.11 -2.55
N ASN A 38 2.07 67.53 -3.08
CA ASN A 38 2.54 66.15 -3.13
C ASN A 38 1.86 65.08 -2.27
N ALA A 39 1.70 63.90 -2.90
CA ALA A 39 1.43 62.57 -2.33
C ALA A 39 1.50 62.46 -0.79
N VAL A 40 0.44 62.90 -0.12
CA VAL A 40 0.24 62.58 1.29
C VAL A 40 -0.32 61.17 1.33
N THR A 41 0.50 60.26 1.83
CA THR A 41 0.11 58.94 2.33
C THR A 41 -1.15 59.11 3.18
N ARG A 42 -2.29 58.60 2.67
CA ARG A 42 -3.58 58.56 3.37
C ARG A 42 -3.36 57.94 4.76
N MET A 43 -3.26 58.77 5.80
CA MET A 43 -3.33 58.29 7.18
C MET A 43 -4.75 57.76 7.40
N PRO A 44 -4.93 56.49 7.81
CA PRO A 44 -6.25 55.95 8.13
C PRO A 44 -6.85 56.76 9.28
N ASN A 45 -8.17 57.00 9.26
CA ASN A 45 -8.84 57.42 10.49
C ASN A 45 -8.68 56.28 11.51
N GLU A 46 -8.41 56.60 12.78
CA GLU A 46 -8.27 55.60 13.86
C GLU A 46 -9.51 54.69 14.03
N SER A 47 -10.65 55.07 13.43
CA SER A 47 -11.90 54.30 13.42
C SER A 47 -12.15 53.42 12.18
N ASP A 48 -11.27 53.44 11.16
CA ASP A 48 -11.49 52.67 9.93
C ASP A 48 -11.08 51.20 10.12
N SER A 49 -12.00 50.26 9.92
CA SER A 49 -11.64 48.84 9.94
C SER A 49 -10.75 48.48 8.75
N VAL A 50 -9.99 47.39 8.86
CA VAL A 50 -9.08 46.95 7.78
C VAL A 50 -9.84 46.67 6.47
N THR A 51 -11.08 46.16 6.56
CA THR A 51 -11.95 45.95 5.39
C THR A 51 -12.40 47.25 4.73
N ASP A 52 -12.58 48.31 5.52
CA ASP A 52 -12.93 49.64 5.02
C ASP A 52 -11.77 50.26 4.26
N MET A 53 -10.55 50.12 4.76
CA MET A 53 -9.36 50.55 4.03
C MET A 53 -9.23 49.89 2.65
N TRP A 54 -9.61 48.62 2.52
CA TRP A 54 -9.58 47.92 1.23
C TRP A 54 -10.67 48.43 0.28
N LEU A 55 -11.89 48.62 0.77
CA LEU A 55 -12.99 49.19 -0.03
C LEU A 55 -12.66 50.62 -0.49
N LYS A 56 -12.04 51.44 0.38
CA LYS A 56 -11.57 52.80 0.04
C LYS A 56 -10.53 52.83 -1.08
N ARG A 57 -9.72 51.77 -1.22
CA ARG A 57 -8.73 51.61 -2.30
C ARG A 57 -9.38 51.17 -3.61
N ALA A 58 -10.55 50.54 -3.57
CA ALA A 58 -11.28 50.07 -4.74
C ALA A 58 -12.25 51.12 -5.34
N LEU A 59 -12.52 52.23 -4.63
CA LEU A 59 -13.36 53.34 -5.12
C LEU A 59 -12.72 54.07 -6.31
N THR A 60 -13.56 54.50 -7.26
CA THR A 60 -13.10 55.34 -8.37
C THR A 60 -13.01 56.81 -7.97
N LYS A 61 -11.97 57.53 -8.47
CA LYS A 61 -11.76 58.96 -8.18
C LYS A 61 -12.80 59.90 -8.80
N ARG A 62 -13.68 59.40 -9.70
CA ARG A 62 -14.68 60.20 -10.42
C ARG A 62 -16.08 59.83 -9.97
N TRP A 63 -16.63 60.62 -9.04
CA TRP A 63 -18.06 60.62 -8.77
C TRP A 63 -18.71 61.74 -9.60
N ASP A 64 -19.46 61.38 -10.63
CA ASP A 64 -20.34 62.35 -11.30
C ASP A 64 -21.46 62.72 -10.35
N LYS A 65 -21.57 64.01 -10.02
CA LYS A 65 -22.56 64.56 -9.07
C LYS A 65 -24.03 64.29 -9.44
N SER A 66 -24.32 63.62 -10.55
CA SER A 66 -25.68 63.46 -11.09
C SER A 66 -26.30 62.08 -10.93
N LEU A 67 -25.71 61.13 -10.17
CA LEU A 67 -26.31 59.81 -9.95
C LEU A 67 -26.45 59.52 -8.45
N GLU A 68 -27.65 59.82 -7.93
CA GLU A 68 -28.05 59.66 -6.53
C GLU A 68 -28.17 58.21 -6.02
N ALA A 69 -27.67 57.17 -6.69
CA ALA A 69 -28.05 55.80 -6.28
C ALA A 69 -26.97 54.70 -6.18
N GLY A 70 -25.67 54.92 -6.47
CA GLY A 70 -24.72 53.79 -6.42
C GLY A 70 -23.24 54.11 -6.23
N VAL A 71 -22.50 53.18 -5.61
CA VAL A 71 -21.05 53.22 -5.39
C VAL A 71 -20.31 52.55 -6.55
N ARG A 72 -19.28 53.18 -7.13
CA ARG A 72 -18.48 52.58 -8.22
C ARG A 72 -17.20 51.92 -7.68
N LEU A 73 -17.02 50.61 -7.91
CA LEU A 73 -15.84 49.84 -7.46
C LEU A 73 -15.08 49.19 -8.63
N TYR A 74 -13.75 49.22 -8.58
CA TYR A 74 -12.88 48.45 -9.47
C TYR A 74 -12.88 46.97 -9.08
N LEU A 75 -13.52 46.14 -9.92
CA LEU A 75 -13.60 44.69 -9.76
C LEU A 75 -12.23 44.01 -9.51
N PRO A 76 -11.15 44.35 -10.25
CA PRO A 76 -9.85 43.67 -10.10
C PRO A 76 -9.21 43.89 -8.73
N VAL A 77 -9.40 45.08 -8.14
CA VAL A 77 -8.84 45.43 -6.83
C VAL A 77 -9.53 44.63 -5.74
N VAL A 78 -10.85 44.46 -5.86
CA VAL A 78 -11.66 43.68 -4.91
C VAL A 78 -11.34 42.19 -5.04
N LEU A 79 -11.31 41.63 -6.25
CA LEU A 79 -10.96 40.23 -6.49
C LEU A 79 -9.55 39.90 -5.99
N LYS A 80 -8.55 40.75 -6.29
CA LYS A 80 -7.18 40.56 -5.80
C LYS A 80 -7.11 40.58 -4.27
N THR A 81 -7.94 41.40 -3.62
CA THR A 81 -8.02 41.44 -2.16
C THR A 81 -8.64 40.16 -1.61
N LEU A 82 -9.74 39.68 -2.20
CA LEU A 82 -10.37 38.40 -1.82
C LEU A 82 -9.43 37.21 -2.01
N GLN A 83 -8.74 37.14 -3.15
CA GLN A 83 -7.73 36.13 -3.44
C GLN A 83 -6.59 36.15 -2.42
N ARG A 84 -6.10 37.34 -2.03
CA ARG A 84 -5.08 37.47 -0.99
C ARG A 84 -5.58 36.95 0.36
N LEU A 85 -6.82 37.26 0.73
CA LEU A 85 -7.42 36.82 1.99
C LEU A 85 -7.66 35.31 2.02
N ARG A 86 -8.08 34.73 0.90
CA ARG A 86 -8.16 33.28 0.72
C ARG A 86 -6.78 32.66 0.84
N SER A 87 -5.77 33.20 0.15
CA SER A 87 -4.38 32.71 0.22
C SER A 87 -3.78 32.75 1.61
N SER A 88 -4.14 33.75 2.43
CA SER A 88 -3.68 33.92 3.81
C SER A 88 -4.62 33.31 4.87
N ASP A 89 -5.57 32.45 4.48
CA ASP A 89 -6.54 31.78 5.37
C ASP A 89 -7.33 32.72 6.32
N ASN A 90 -7.56 33.96 5.90
CA ASN A 90 -8.29 34.95 6.71
C ASN A 90 -9.79 34.93 6.41
N THR A 91 -10.43 33.81 6.76
CA THR A 91 -11.84 33.50 6.47
C THR A 91 -12.81 34.56 7.00
N LYS A 92 -12.60 35.05 8.23
CA LYS A 92 -13.46 36.07 8.85
C LYS A 92 -13.45 37.38 8.06
N SER A 93 -12.27 37.87 7.69
CA SER A 93 -12.15 39.12 6.93
C SER A 93 -12.65 38.96 5.50
N TYR A 94 -12.46 37.78 4.90
CA TYR A 94 -12.97 37.45 3.58
C TYR A 94 -14.50 37.57 3.52
N PHE A 95 -15.23 36.88 4.40
CA PHE A 95 -16.70 36.95 4.40
C PHE A 95 -17.24 38.29 4.91
N THR A 96 -16.51 38.98 5.79
CA THR A 96 -16.87 40.36 6.19
C THR A 96 -16.85 41.30 4.98
N LEU A 97 -15.81 41.21 4.14
CA LEU A 97 -15.70 42.01 2.92
C LEU A 97 -16.82 41.68 1.92
N LEU A 98 -17.10 40.38 1.70
CA LEU A 98 -18.20 39.95 0.81
C LEU A 98 -19.57 40.43 1.29
N ASN A 99 -19.85 40.35 2.58
CA ASN A 99 -21.13 40.80 3.15
C ASN A 99 -21.32 42.31 2.97
N LYS A 100 -20.27 43.11 3.20
CA LYS A 100 -20.30 44.56 2.97
C LYS A 100 -20.58 44.90 1.50
N ILE A 101 -19.92 44.21 0.57
CA ILE A 101 -20.15 44.38 -0.87
C ILE A 101 -21.59 44.04 -1.26
N LYS A 102 -22.13 42.92 -0.75
CA LYS A 102 -23.48 42.43 -1.07
C LYS A 102 -24.59 43.35 -0.55
N SER A 103 -24.37 44.03 0.56
CA SER A 103 -25.36 44.94 1.17
C SER A 103 -25.52 46.29 0.46
N SER A 104 -24.67 46.62 -0.52
CA SER A 104 -24.62 47.97 -1.12
C SER A 104 -24.94 47.95 -2.61
N ASN A 105 -25.50 49.06 -3.13
CA ASN A 105 -25.75 49.21 -4.56
C ASN A 105 -24.45 49.57 -5.29
N VAL A 106 -23.71 48.56 -5.75
CA VAL A 106 -22.39 48.71 -6.38
C VAL A 106 -22.49 48.64 -7.90
N THR A 107 -21.91 49.62 -8.59
CA THR A 107 -21.62 49.58 -10.02
C THR A 107 -20.18 49.11 -10.25
N TRP A 108 -20.02 48.03 -11.01
CA TRP A 108 -18.72 47.37 -11.21
C TRP A 108 -17.97 47.92 -12.43
N ILE A 109 -16.67 48.17 -12.26
CA ILE A 109 -15.79 48.65 -13.32
C ILE A 109 -14.70 47.62 -13.58
N SER A 110 -14.56 47.24 -14.85
CA SER A 110 -13.58 46.27 -15.35
C SER A 110 -12.14 46.84 -15.36
N GLN A 111 -11.15 45.99 -15.69
CA GLN A 111 -9.75 46.43 -15.86
C GLN A 111 -9.59 47.52 -16.92
N ASN A 112 -10.43 47.50 -17.95
CA ASN A 112 -10.37 48.43 -19.08
C ASN A 112 -11.13 49.75 -18.81
N GLY A 113 -11.63 49.97 -17.58
CA GLY A 113 -12.39 51.16 -17.22
C GLY A 113 -13.84 51.17 -17.70
N ASN A 114 -14.25 50.18 -18.50
CA ASN A 114 -15.64 50.00 -18.91
C ASN A 114 -16.47 49.46 -17.75
N GLY A 115 -17.69 49.97 -17.61
CA GLY A 115 -18.69 49.38 -16.71
C GLY A 115 -18.92 47.93 -17.11
N VAL A 116 -18.90 47.02 -16.13
CA VAL A 116 -19.30 45.63 -16.36
C VAL A 116 -20.80 45.66 -16.59
N GLY A 117 -21.19 45.62 -17.87
CA GLY A 117 -22.58 45.75 -18.27
C GLY A 117 -23.36 44.49 -17.94
N SER A 118 -24.19 44.53 -16.91
CA SER A 118 -25.40 43.70 -16.87
C SER A 118 -26.39 44.28 -15.85
N ARG A 119 -27.66 43.95 -16.02
CA ARG A 119 -28.76 44.26 -15.08
C ARG A 119 -28.60 43.56 -13.71
N GLN A 120 -27.44 42.94 -13.44
CA GLN A 120 -27.20 42.09 -12.28
C GLN A 120 -26.36 42.81 -11.23
N LYS A 121 -26.55 42.45 -9.95
CA LYS A 121 -25.86 43.08 -8.81
C LYS A 121 -24.44 42.53 -8.55
N VAL A 122 -24.09 41.33 -9.06
CA VAL A 122 -22.83 40.62 -8.73
C VAL A 122 -22.18 40.00 -9.98
N PRO A 123 -20.92 40.32 -10.33
CA PRO A 123 -20.19 39.74 -11.46
C PRO A 123 -19.86 38.25 -11.33
N ILE A 124 -19.74 37.54 -12.46
CA ILE A 124 -19.47 36.10 -12.51
C ILE A 124 -18.15 35.70 -11.82
N GLU A 125 -17.14 36.56 -11.86
CA GLU A 125 -15.82 36.31 -11.27
C GLU A 125 -15.91 36.14 -9.75
N PHE A 126 -16.90 36.75 -9.10
CA PHE A 126 -17.16 36.52 -7.67
C PHE A 126 -17.65 35.10 -7.40
N TYR A 127 -18.46 34.52 -8.27
CA TYR A 127 -18.92 33.14 -8.11
C TYR A 127 -17.75 32.16 -8.17
N HIS A 128 -16.79 32.39 -9.07
CA HIS A 128 -15.57 31.59 -9.16
C HIS A 128 -14.65 31.77 -7.94
N GLU A 129 -14.48 33.00 -7.44
CA GLU A 129 -13.64 33.22 -6.25
C GLU A 129 -14.29 32.65 -4.98
N VAL A 130 -15.61 32.82 -4.83
CA VAL A 130 -16.37 32.22 -3.72
C VAL A 130 -16.30 30.70 -3.77
N SER A 131 -16.45 30.07 -4.94
CA SER A 131 -16.33 28.60 -5.06
C SER A 131 -14.94 28.10 -4.69
N ASN A 132 -13.87 28.84 -5.03
CA ASN A 132 -12.52 28.51 -4.59
C ASN A 132 -12.35 28.65 -3.07
N MET A 133 -12.95 29.66 -2.45
CA MET A 133 -12.88 29.84 -0.99
C MET A 133 -13.60 28.71 -0.25
N ILE A 134 -14.85 28.42 -0.60
CA ILE A 134 -15.64 27.36 0.07
C ILE A 134 -14.99 25.99 -0.13
N TYR A 135 -14.41 25.70 -1.30
CA TYR A 135 -13.66 24.48 -1.51
C TYR A 135 -12.36 24.45 -0.68
N ARG A 136 -11.64 25.57 -0.58
CA ARG A 136 -10.45 25.64 0.29
C ARG A 136 -10.81 25.39 1.76
N MET A 137 -11.95 25.88 2.22
CA MET A 137 -12.40 25.64 3.59
C MET A 137 -12.61 24.15 3.90
N THR A 138 -12.93 23.31 2.91
CA THR A 138 -13.13 21.86 3.10
C THR A 138 -11.84 21.04 3.01
N LEU A 139 -10.69 21.66 2.69
CA LEU A 139 -9.40 20.98 2.63
C LEU A 139 -8.73 20.81 4.01
N TYR A 140 -9.23 21.47 5.05
CA TYR A 140 -8.65 21.42 6.40
C TYR A 140 -9.41 20.40 7.26
N PRO A 141 -8.80 19.24 7.60
CA PRO A 141 -9.49 18.13 8.26
C PRO A 141 -9.91 18.41 9.71
N ASN A 142 -9.29 19.38 10.39
CA ASN A 142 -9.41 19.60 11.84
C ASN A 142 -10.29 20.81 12.20
N ASN A 143 -11.18 21.27 11.33
CA ASN A 143 -12.07 22.39 11.63
C ASN A 143 -13.44 21.88 12.08
N ASP A 144 -13.52 21.43 13.35
CA ASP A 144 -14.79 21.08 14.04
C ASP A 144 -15.83 22.20 14.02
N PHE A 145 -15.42 23.43 13.67
CA PHE A 145 -16.25 24.62 13.57
C PHE A 145 -16.98 24.78 12.22
N ILE A 146 -16.68 23.96 11.21
CA ILE A 146 -17.30 24.07 9.89
C ILE A 146 -18.49 23.11 9.82
N ASP A 147 -19.70 23.67 9.88
CA ASP A 147 -20.94 22.94 9.59
C ASP A 147 -20.98 22.59 8.08
N SER A 148 -20.55 21.36 7.76
CA SER A 148 -20.53 20.82 6.40
C SER A 148 -21.90 20.83 5.73
N SER A 149 -22.99 20.65 6.50
CA SER A 149 -24.36 20.70 6.00
C SER A 149 -24.73 22.13 5.57
N ALA A 150 -24.32 23.11 6.37
CA ALA A 150 -24.55 24.50 6.04
C ALA A 150 -23.70 24.94 4.84
N LEU A 151 -22.43 24.52 4.74
CA LEU A 151 -21.60 24.78 3.55
C LEU A 151 -22.15 24.11 2.30
N ALA A 152 -22.67 22.89 2.41
CA ALA A 152 -23.35 22.21 1.29
C ALA A 152 -24.59 23.00 0.85
N SER A 153 -25.44 23.43 1.79
CA SER A 153 -26.61 24.25 1.50
C SER A 153 -26.25 25.58 0.83
N PHE A 154 -25.16 26.22 1.26
CA PHE A 154 -24.63 27.43 0.63
C PHE A 154 -24.12 27.16 -0.79
N SER A 155 -23.41 26.05 -0.99
CA SER A 155 -22.89 25.64 -2.30
C SER A 155 -24.01 25.29 -3.28
N GLU A 156 -25.09 24.70 -2.78
CA GLU A 156 -26.28 24.38 -3.56
C GLU A 156 -27.01 25.64 -4.04
N GLU A 157 -27.20 26.62 -3.16
CA GLU A 157 -27.76 27.93 -3.53
C GLU A 157 -26.84 28.67 -4.52
N LEU A 158 -25.52 28.57 -4.34
CA LEU A 158 -24.54 29.16 -5.26
C LEU A 158 -24.64 28.53 -6.66
N LEU A 159 -24.81 27.21 -6.75
CA LEU A 159 -25.04 26.49 -8.00
C LEU A 159 -26.33 26.96 -8.69
N HIS A 160 -27.43 27.03 -7.94
CA HIS A 160 -28.73 27.47 -8.47
C HIS A 160 -28.66 28.90 -9.03
N GLN A 161 -28.08 29.85 -8.28
CA GLN A 161 -27.90 31.22 -8.76
C GLN A 161 -27.02 31.30 -10.01
N TYR A 162 -25.92 30.53 -10.03
CA TYR A 162 -25.01 30.49 -11.17
C TYR A 162 -25.70 29.93 -12.43
N GLN A 163 -26.55 28.93 -12.29
CA GLN A 163 -27.34 28.37 -13.39
C GLN A 163 -28.27 29.42 -14.01
N HIS A 164 -29.00 30.19 -13.19
CA HIS A 164 -29.87 31.27 -13.68
C HIS A 164 -29.10 32.35 -14.43
N LEU A 165 -27.91 32.72 -13.95
CA LEU A 165 -27.04 33.67 -14.63
C LEU A 165 -26.62 33.17 -16.01
N MET A 166 -26.14 31.92 -16.09
CA MET A 166 -25.69 31.32 -17.34
C MET A 166 -26.81 31.06 -18.35
N ALA A 167 -28.05 30.86 -17.90
CA ALA A 167 -29.21 30.76 -18.80
C ALA A 167 -29.58 32.11 -19.43
N SER A 168 -29.21 33.23 -18.79
CA SER A 168 -29.56 34.59 -19.20
C SER A 168 -28.51 35.29 -20.08
N GLU A 169 -27.30 34.75 -20.16
CA GLU A 169 -26.16 35.39 -20.83
C GLU A 169 -25.57 34.51 -21.95
N ILE A 170 -25.31 35.11 -23.13
CA ILE A 170 -24.51 34.52 -24.20
C ILE A 170 -23.02 34.69 -23.81
N VAL A 171 -22.53 33.93 -22.84
CA VAL A 171 -21.14 34.04 -22.35
C VAL A 171 -20.24 32.96 -22.96
N SER A 172 -19.15 33.42 -23.57
CA SER A 172 -18.19 32.65 -24.38
C SER A 172 -17.07 31.95 -23.60
N GLY A 173 -17.24 31.68 -22.29
CA GLY A 173 -16.18 31.13 -21.43
C GLY A 173 -16.44 29.72 -20.89
N LYS A 174 -16.26 28.67 -21.71
CA LYS A 174 -16.55 27.26 -21.32
C LYS A 174 -15.59 26.69 -20.24
N GLN A 175 -14.34 27.16 -20.18
CA GLN A 175 -13.28 26.53 -19.37
C GLN A 175 -13.41 26.76 -17.84
N TYR A 176 -13.91 27.92 -17.41
CA TYR A 176 -14.04 28.24 -15.99
C TYR A 176 -15.25 27.58 -15.30
N GLN A 177 -16.17 27.03 -16.10
CA GLN A 177 -17.41 26.44 -15.62
C GLN A 177 -17.16 25.10 -14.91
N ALA A 178 -16.36 24.20 -15.48
CA ALA A 178 -16.10 22.88 -14.90
C ALA A 178 -15.47 22.96 -13.50
N LYS A 179 -14.47 23.84 -13.31
CA LYS A 179 -13.84 24.06 -12.00
C LYS A 179 -14.81 24.62 -10.96
N PHE A 180 -15.68 25.55 -11.36
CA PHE A 180 -16.72 26.09 -10.47
C PHE A 180 -17.66 24.99 -9.99
N TYR A 181 -18.25 24.24 -10.92
CA TYR A 181 -19.17 23.14 -10.59
C TYR A 181 -18.48 22.09 -9.74
N ARG A 182 -17.26 21.67 -10.10
CA ARG A 182 -16.46 20.73 -9.33
C ARG A 182 -16.25 21.20 -7.89
N ASN A 183 -15.85 22.45 -7.67
CA ASN A 183 -15.63 22.98 -6.33
C ASN A 183 -16.91 22.91 -5.47
N CYS A 184 -18.05 23.33 -6.02
CA CYS A 184 -19.33 23.25 -5.31
C CYS A 184 -19.75 21.81 -5.03
N LEU A 185 -19.63 20.90 -6.02
CA LEU A 185 -19.98 19.49 -5.87
C LEU A 185 -19.10 18.80 -4.83
N MET A 186 -17.79 19.05 -4.80
CA MET A 186 -16.90 18.47 -3.79
C MET A 186 -17.23 18.94 -2.37
N VAL A 187 -17.65 20.20 -2.20
CA VAL A 187 -18.14 20.70 -0.89
C VAL A 187 -19.43 19.98 -0.49
N ILE A 188 -20.34 19.76 -1.43
CA ILE A 188 -21.61 19.04 -1.16
C ILE A 188 -21.35 17.58 -0.81
N ILE A 189 -20.44 16.92 -1.53
CA ILE A 189 -20.01 15.53 -1.25
C ILE A 189 -19.45 15.39 0.16
N LYS A 190 -18.72 16.39 0.67
CA LYS A 190 -18.20 16.43 2.05
C LYS A 190 -19.29 16.51 3.13
N SER A 191 -20.55 16.78 2.77
CA SER A 191 -21.66 16.65 3.73
C SER A 191 -22.21 15.23 3.83
N GLU A 192 -21.75 14.30 2.98
CA GLU A 192 -22.15 12.88 2.95
C GLU A 192 -23.67 12.68 2.75
N SER A 193 -24.38 13.74 2.37
CA SER A 193 -25.82 13.74 2.13
C SER A 193 -26.13 13.48 0.66
N LEU A 194 -26.61 12.26 0.38
CA LEU A 194 -27.11 11.91 -0.95
C LEU A 194 -28.29 12.82 -1.38
N PHE A 195 -29.08 13.30 -0.42
CA PHE A 195 -30.17 14.25 -0.68
C PHE A 195 -29.64 15.57 -1.24
N SER A 196 -28.62 16.15 -0.60
CA SER A 196 -27.99 17.40 -1.04
C SER A 196 -27.28 17.23 -2.38
N LEU A 197 -26.63 16.09 -2.61
CA LEU A 197 -26.01 15.77 -3.90
C LEU A 197 -27.06 15.66 -5.02
N SER A 198 -28.17 14.96 -4.76
CA SER A 198 -29.28 14.80 -5.72
C SER A 198 -29.93 16.13 -6.06
N ALA A 199 -30.07 17.02 -5.08
CA ALA A 199 -30.64 18.34 -5.29
C ALA A 199 -29.67 19.27 -6.05
N ALA A 200 -28.37 19.18 -5.79
CA ALA A 200 -27.33 19.86 -6.58
C ALA A 200 -27.34 19.45 -8.06
N PHE A 201 -27.59 18.17 -8.37
CA PHE A 201 -27.68 17.68 -9.75
C PHE A 201 -28.81 18.31 -10.56
N LYS A 202 -29.88 18.79 -9.91
CA LYS A 202 -30.96 19.53 -10.60
C LYS A 202 -30.49 20.89 -11.11
N SER A 203 -29.41 21.42 -10.52
CA SER A 203 -28.82 22.72 -10.89
C SER A 203 -27.72 22.60 -11.95
N LEU A 204 -27.40 21.38 -12.41
CA LEU A 204 -26.43 21.15 -13.46
C LEU A 204 -27.10 21.24 -14.85
N PRO A 205 -26.52 21.98 -15.80
CA PRO A 205 -27.04 22.03 -17.16
C PRO A 205 -26.78 20.72 -17.90
N SER A 206 -27.65 20.37 -18.86
CA SER A 206 -27.62 19.07 -19.56
C SER A 206 -26.28 18.75 -20.25
N HIS A 207 -25.58 19.78 -20.74
CA HIS A 207 -24.27 19.63 -21.38
C HIS A 207 -23.12 19.33 -20.38
N GLN A 208 -23.38 19.38 -19.07
CA GLN A 208 -22.46 19.03 -18.00
C GLN A 208 -22.80 17.68 -17.35
N ALA A 209 -23.55 16.80 -18.03
CA ALA A 209 -23.96 15.50 -17.50
C ALA A 209 -22.77 14.64 -17.00
N GLY A 210 -21.59 14.75 -17.62
CA GLY A 210 -20.37 14.08 -17.16
C GLY A 210 -19.96 14.43 -15.72
N LEU A 211 -20.20 15.67 -15.26
CA LEU A 211 -19.91 16.07 -13.88
C LEU A 211 -20.74 15.31 -12.85
N LYS A 212 -21.97 14.93 -13.20
CA LYS A 212 -22.83 14.13 -12.33
C LYS A 212 -22.19 12.77 -12.03
N LEU A 213 -21.70 12.09 -13.07
CA LEU A 213 -21.07 10.78 -12.95
C LEU A 213 -19.80 10.84 -12.11
N LEU A 214 -18.93 11.83 -12.36
CA LEU A 214 -17.68 12.01 -11.61
C LEU A 214 -17.93 12.36 -10.14
N ALA A 215 -18.96 13.18 -9.87
CA ALA A 215 -19.35 13.54 -8.51
C ALA A 215 -19.96 12.36 -7.74
N GLU A 216 -20.78 11.53 -8.40
CA GLU A 216 -21.37 10.35 -7.79
C GLU A 216 -20.32 9.27 -7.48
N LEU A 217 -19.35 9.04 -8.38
CA LEU A 217 -18.19 8.19 -8.08
C LEU A 217 -17.39 8.72 -6.89
N SER A 218 -17.11 10.03 -6.88
CA SER A 218 -16.38 10.69 -5.79
C SER A 218 -17.14 10.63 -4.46
N PHE A 219 -18.47 10.61 -4.50
CA PHE A 219 -19.33 10.45 -3.32
C PHE A 219 -19.19 9.06 -2.71
N TYR A 220 -19.27 8.00 -3.52
CA TYR A 220 -19.08 6.64 -3.02
C TYR A 220 -17.68 6.43 -2.43
N HIS A 221 -16.65 7.00 -3.06
CA HIS A 221 -15.30 7.02 -2.50
C HIS A 221 -15.24 7.80 -1.18
N GLN A 222 -15.77 9.03 -1.12
CA GLN A 222 -15.74 9.87 0.09
C GLN A 222 -16.48 9.23 1.27
N THR A 223 -17.50 8.42 1.01
CA THR A 223 -18.30 7.72 2.02
C THR A 223 -17.82 6.28 2.27
N GLU A 224 -16.65 5.92 1.74
CA GLU A 224 -16.00 4.61 1.92
C GLU A 224 -16.87 3.41 1.44
N GLN A 225 -17.78 3.63 0.50
CA GLN A 225 -18.66 2.61 -0.06
C GLN A 225 -18.00 1.90 -1.26
N PHE A 226 -16.88 1.21 -1.02
CA PHE A 226 -16.02 0.66 -2.08
C PHE A 226 -16.77 -0.22 -3.09
N THR A 227 -17.58 -1.19 -2.64
CA THR A 227 -18.33 -2.07 -3.56
C THR A 227 -19.27 -1.30 -4.48
N LYS A 228 -20.01 -0.33 -3.94
CA LYS A 228 -20.91 0.52 -4.75
C LYS A 228 -20.14 1.44 -5.68
N MET A 229 -19.00 1.96 -5.23
CA MET A 229 -18.10 2.74 -6.08
C MET A 229 -17.64 1.91 -7.27
N LEU A 230 -17.24 0.65 -7.04
CA LEU A 230 -16.79 -0.28 -8.07
C LEU A 230 -17.92 -0.64 -9.04
N ASP A 231 -19.10 -1.01 -8.54
CA ASP A 231 -20.29 -1.28 -9.36
C ASP A 231 -20.63 -0.07 -10.24
N PHE A 232 -20.66 1.12 -9.65
CA PHE A 232 -20.94 2.36 -10.37
C PHE A 232 -19.87 2.68 -11.42
N LEU A 233 -18.58 2.48 -11.10
CA LEU A 233 -17.47 2.63 -12.02
C LEU A 233 -17.68 1.72 -13.25
N HIS A 234 -17.96 0.43 -13.04
CA HIS A 234 -18.19 -0.52 -14.13
C HIS A 234 -19.42 -0.15 -14.98
N GLU A 235 -20.58 0.04 -14.35
CA GLU A 235 -21.85 0.21 -15.06
C GLU A 235 -22.00 1.57 -15.75
N SER A 236 -21.47 2.63 -15.13
CA SER A 236 -21.78 4.00 -15.53
C SER A 236 -20.62 4.74 -16.18
N ILE A 237 -19.38 4.35 -15.88
CA ILE A 237 -18.18 5.03 -16.39
C ILE A 237 -17.44 4.16 -17.40
N LEU A 238 -17.17 2.88 -17.07
CA LEU A 238 -16.38 1.99 -17.92
C LEU A 238 -17.18 1.44 -19.12
N THR A 239 -18.45 1.09 -18.93
CA THR A 239 -19.26 0.41 -19.97
C THR A 239 -20.03 1.37 -20.87
N LYS A 240 -20.54 2.48 -20.33
CA LYS A 240 -21.31 3.47 -21.11
C LYS A 240 -20.36 4.45 -21.80
N ARG A 241 -20.70 4.90 -23.02
CA ARG A 241 -20.13 6.13 -23.60
C ARG A 241 -20.64 7.34 -22.81
N ALA A 242 -20.14 7.50 -21.61
CA ALA A 242 -20.41 8.67 -20.79
C ALA A 242 -19.90 9.91 -21.55
N SER A 243 -20.74 10.94 -21.68
CA SER A 243 -20.38 12.21 -22.30
C SER A 243 -19.52 13.07 -21.36
N ILE A 244 -18.39 12.50 -20.93
CA ILE A 244 -17.41 13.17 -20.07
C ILE A 244 -16.37 13.85 -20.97
N THR A 245 -16.12 15.12 -20.71
CA THR A 245 -15.17 15.95 -21.47
C THR A 245 -13.81 16.04 -20.77
N LYS A 246 -12.73 16.30 -21.53
CA LYS A 246 -11.38 16.52 -20.98
C LYS A 246 -11.37 17.54 -19.83
N MET A 247 -12.05 18.69 -19.99
CA MET A 247 -12.11 19.73 -18.95
C MET A 247 -12.75 19.26 -17.64
N GLN A 248 -13.70 18.32 -17.71
CA GLN A 248 -14.33 17.74 -16.51
C GLN A 248 -13.39 16.74 -15.83
N ILE A 249 -12.66 15.95 -16.61
CA ILE A 249 -11.60 15.06 -16.11
C ILE A 249 -10.50 15.88 -15.45
N ASP A 250 -9.97 16.91 -16.09
CA ASP A 250 -8.92 17.78 -15.51
C ASP A 250 -9.35 18.37 -14.16
N ALA A 251 -10.63 18.72 -14.00
CA ALA A 251 -11.16 19.26 -12.76
C ALA A 251 -11.34 18.19 -11.65
N PHE A 252 -11.72 16.96 -12.02
CA PHE A 252 -11.99 15.85 -11.09
C PHE A 252 -10.84 14.87 -10.92
N PHE A 253 -9.74 15.03 -11.66
CA PHE A 253 -8.63 14.08 -11.67
C PHE A 253 -8.10 13.75 -10.27
N PRO A 254 -7.93 14.70 -9.32
CA PRO A 254 -7.49 14.34 -7.98
C PRO A 254 -8.42 13.34 -7.26
N ALA A 255 -9.74 13.40 -7.50
CA ALA A 255 -10.68 12.44 -6.95
C ALA A 255 -10.63 11.10 -7.70
N LEU A 256 -10.56 11.14 -9.03
CA LEU A 256 -10.39 9.94 -9.87
C LEU A 256 -9.09 9.19 -9.56
N PHE A 257 -8.02 9.92 -9.27
CA PHE A 257 -6.73 9.36 -8.89
C PHE A 257 -6.83 8.60 -7.56
N ASN A 258 -7.56 9.13 -6.59
CA ASN A 258 -7.78 8.42 -5.33
C ASN A 258 -8.64 7.15 -5.54
N VAL A 259 -9.66 7.20 -6.39
CA VAL A 259 -10.42 6.00 -6.79
C VAL A 259 -9.49 4.95 -7.41
N LEU A 260 -8.61 5.36 -8.33
CA LEU A 260 -7.65 4.46 -8.96
C LEU A 260 -6.68 3.85 -7.95
N ARG A 261 -6.20 4.63 -6.97
CA ARG A 261 -5.37 4.12 -5.88
C ARG A 261 -6.10 3.08 -5.04
N ASP A 262 -7.36 3.34 -4.68
CA ASP A 262 -8.17 2.40 -3.91
C ASP A 262 -8.45 1.12 -4.69
N CYS A 263 -8.69 1.20 -6.01
CA CYS A 263 -8.80 0.01 -6.85
C CYS A 263 -7.51 -0.83 -6.80
N LEU A 264 -6.32 -0.22 -6.91
CA LEU A 264 -5.04 -0.93 -6.83
C LEU A 264 -4.80 -1.57 -5.46
N ILE A 265 -5.09 -0.85 -4.38
CA ILE A 265 -4.93 -1.36 -3.00
C ILE A 265 -5.84 -2.56 -2.74
N ASN A 266 -7.04 -2.57 -3.31
CA ASN A 266 -8.02 -3.66 -3.14
C ASN A 266 -7.88 -4.78 -4.20
N GLY A 267 -6.91 -4.70 -5.11
CA GLY A 267 -6.66 -5.75 -6.09
C GLY A 267 -7.54 -5.72 -7.35
N GLU A 268 -8.25 -4.61 -7.60
CA GLU A 268 -9.12 -4.42 -8.77
C GLU A 268 -8.32 -3.99 -10.01
N GLU A 269 -7.49 -4.91 -10.51
CA GLU A 269 -6.55 -4.65 -11.60
C GLU A 269 -7.27 -4.34 -12.93
N GLU A 270 -8.31 -5.11 -13.26
CA GLU A 270 -9.07 -4.92 -14.51
C GLU A 270 -9.76 -3.55 -14.57
N ALA A 271 -10.40 -3.14 -13.47
CA ALA A 271 -11.04 -1.83 -13.36
C ALA A 271 -10.00 -0.70 -13.51
N SER A 272 -8.82 -0.88 -12.91
CA SER A 272 -7.72 0.08 -12.99
C SER A 272 -7.20 0.24 -14.41
N CYS A 273 -6.95 -0.86 -15.14
CA CYS A 273 -6.53 -0.82 -16.55
C CYS A 273 -7.57 -0.12 -17.43
N LYS A 274 -8.86 -0.49 -17.31
CA LYS A 274 -9.94 0.12 -18.10
C LYS A 274 -10.09 1.62 -17.82
N LEU A 275 -9.95 2.04 -16.56
CA LEU A 275 -10.02 3.45 -16.19
C LEU A 275 -8.83 4.23 -16.74
N LEU A 276 -7.62 3.68 -16.67
CA LEU A 276 -6.41 4.26 -17.28
C LEU A 276 -6.55 4.40 -18.79
N ASP A 277 -7.02 3.36 -19.48
CA ASP A 277 -7.25 3.38 -20.91
C ASP A 277 -8.27 4.46 -21.31
N LYS A 278 -9.35 4.63 -20.52
CA LYS A 278 -10.33 5.71 -20.75
C LYS A 278 -9.75 7.09 -20.53
N LEU A 279 -9.01 7.30 -19.45
CA LEU A 279 -8.36 8.59 -19.15
C LEU A 279 -7.53 9.06 -20.35
N ILE A 280 -6.84 8.14 -21.00
CA ILE A 280 -5.82 8.47 -21.99
C ILE A 280 -6.39 8.44 -23.40
N SER A 281 -7.04 7.34 -23.77
CA SER A 281 -7.49 7.12 -25.15
C SER A 281 -8.80 7.85 -25.46
N GLU A 282 -9.73 7.91 -24.51
CA GLU A 282 -11.05 8.52 -24.73
C GLU A 282 -11.11 9.98 -24.27
N TRP A 283 -10.54 10.28 -23.11
CA TRP A 283 -10.62 11.62 -22.51
C TRP A 283 -9.38 12.49 -22.74
N ASN A 284 -8.33 11.93 -23.36
CA ASN A 284 -7.10 12.64 -23.71
C ASN A 284 -6.45 13.40 -22.53
N TYR A 285 -6.44 12.75 -21.36
CA TYR A 285 -5.82 13.26 -20.15
C TYR A 285 -4.32 12.99 -20.15
N GLU A 286 -3.53 14.02 -19.85
CA GLU A 286 -2.07 13.93 -19.73
C GLU A 286 -1.70 13.80 -18.25
N MET A 287 -1.26 12.60 -17.86
CA MET A 287 -0.85 12.32 -16.49
C MET A 287 0.56 12.87 -16.22
N ASP A 288 0.70 13.63 -15.13
CA ASP A 288 2.00 14.14 -14.71
C ASP A 288 2.93 13.04 -14.14
N ASP A 289 4.21 13.38 -14.01
CA ASP A 289 5.25 12.47 -13.51
C ASP A 289 5.01 12.00 -12.08
N HIS A 290 4.40 12.85 -11.24
CA HIS A 290 4.17 12.55 -9.83
C HIS A 290 3.11 11.46 -9.67
N HIS A 291 1.94 11.63 -10.29
CA HIS A 291 0.87 10.63 -10.28
C HIS A 291 1.31 9.33 -10.95
N PHE A 292 2.06 9.42 -12.06
CA PHE A 292 2.62 8.24 -12.72
C PHE A 292 3.53 7.42 -11.80
N THR A 293 4.44 8.10 -11.08
CA THR A 293 5.39 7.45 -10.17
C THR A 293 4.66 6.74 -9.03
N ILE A 294 3.65 7.40 -8.43
CA ILE A 294 2.84 6.80 -7.36
C ILE A 294 2.10 5.55 -7.84
N LEU A 295 1.48 5.59 -9.03
CA LEU A 295 0.77 4.42 -9.56
C LEU A 295 1.73 3.27 -9.84
N ARG A 296 2.89 3.56 -10.42
CA ARG A 296 3.92 2.55 -10.68
C ARG A 296 4.39 1.88 -9.38
N GLU A 297 4.71 2.66 -8.35
CA GLU A 297 5.14 2.13 -7.05
C GLU A 297 4.06 1.27 -6.39
N LEU A 298 2.79 1.71 -6.44
CA LEU A 298 1.67 0.92 -5.92
C LEU A 298 1.50 -0.38 -6.71
N SER A 299 1.55 -0.32 -8.04
CA SER A 299 1.42 -1.50 -8.89
C SER A 299 2.58 -2.49 -8.71
N GLU A 300 3.81 -2.01 -8.53
CA GLU A 300 4.97 -2.86 -8.19
C GLU A 300 4.78 -3.52 -6.82
N ARG A 301 4.36 -2.75 -5.80
CA ARG A 301 4.14 -3.24 -4.44
C ARG A 301 3.06 -4.33 -4.36
N PHE A 302 2.00 -4.21 -5.15
CA PHE A 302 0.88 -5.15 -5.15
C PHE A 302 0.93 -6.15 -6.32
N ALA A 303 2.03 -6.21 -7.08
CA ALA A 303 2.21 -7.11 -8.23
C ALA A 303 1.14 -6.99 -9.34
N MET A 304 0.64 -5.77 -9.60
CA MET A 304 -0.35 -5.44 -10.63
C MET A 304 0.31 -5.30 -12.02
N ASN A 305 0.68 -6.42 -12.61
CA ASN A 305 1.46 -6.48 -13.85
C ASN A 305 0.73 -5.90 -15.08
N GLU A 306 -0.58 -6.07 -15.22
CA GLU A 306 -1.38 -5.51 -16.32
C GLU A 306 -1.46 -3.98 -16.24
N VAL A 307 -1.55 -3.44 -15.02
CA VAL A 307 -1.49 -1.99 -14.81
C VAL A 307 -0.10 -1.47 -15.15
N LEU A 308 0.97 -2.15 -14.71
CA LEU A 308 2.34 -1.80 -15.09
C LEU A 308 2.54 -1.83 -16.60
N LEU A 309 2.00 -2.83 -17.30
CA LEU A 309 2.06 -2.89 -18.76
C LEU A 309 1.31 -1.73 -19.41
N THR A 310 0.12 -1.41 -18.89
CA THR A 310 -0.66 -0.26 -19.35
C THR A 310 0.13 1.02 -19.19
N LEU A 311 0.71 1.28 -18.01
CA LEU A 311 1.57 2.43 -17.72
C LEU A 311 2.83 2.48 -18.59
N ALA A 312 3.48 1.33 -18.82
CA ALA A 312 4.68 1.22 -19.64
C ALA A 312 4.41 1.60 -21.11
N ARG A 313 3.26 1.19 -21.66
CA ARG A 313 2.81 1.58 -23.01
C ARG A 313 2.68 3.09 -23.15
N LEU A 314 2.26 3.80 -22.10
CA LEU A 314 2.06 5.25 -22.14
C LEU A 314 3.36 6.03 -22.33
N ARG A 315 4.46 5.52 -21.78
CA ARG A 315 5.77 6.19 -21.83
C ARG A 315 6.74 5.56 -22.82
N ASN A 316 6.28 4.59 -23.62
CA ASN A 316 7.15 3.77 -24.47
C ASN A 316 8.35 3.21 -23.66
N ASP A 317 8.07 2.73 -22.44
CA ASP A 317 9.10 2.15 -21.57
C ASP A 317 9.66 0.87 -22.21
N THR A 318 10.97 0.68 -22.15
CA THR A 318 11.65 -0.51 -22.72
C THR A 318 11.27 -1.80 -21.99
N ARG A 319 10.73 -1.73 -20.77
CA ARG A 319 10.29 -2.88 -19.95
C ARG A 319 8.96 -3.50 -20.39
N ILE A 320 8.34 -3.00 -21.47
CA ILE A 320 7.06 -3.52 -21.97
C ILE A 320 7.13 -5.02 -22.27
N GLU A 321 8.20 -5.51 -22.88
CA GLU A 321 8.31 -6.93 -23.25
C GLU A 321 8.46 -7.82 -22.00
N ASP A 322 9.26 -7.39 -21.01
CA ASP A 322 9.39 -8.09 -19.73
C ASP A 322 8.04 -8.20 -19.00
N LEU A 323 7.24 -7.12 -19.01
CA LEU A 323 5.91 -7.09 -18.37
C LEU A 323 4.89 -7.95 -19.12
N LYS A 324 4.88 -7.92 -20.46
CA LYS A 324 4.05 -8.81 -21.28
C LYS A 324 4.38 -10.27 -20.98
N GLU A 325 5.66 -10.58 -20.91
CA GLU A 325 6.14 -11.92 -20.57
C GLU A 325 5.65 -12.34 -19.18
N LYS A 326 5.79 -11.48 -18.17
CA LYS A 326 5.28 -11.71 -16.80
C LYS A 326 3.77 -11.97 -16.74
N ILE A 327 2.96 -11.19 -17.49
CA ILE A 327 1.50 -11.36 -17.57
C ILE A 327 1.12 -12.68 -18.24
N VAL A 328 1.82 -13.03 -19.32
CA VAL A 328 1.60 -14.28 -20.03
C VAL A 328 1.93 -15.45 -19.09
N GLN A 329 3.06 -15.39 -18.40
CA GLN A 329 3.47 -16.39 -17.43
C GLN A 329 2.48 -16.55 -16.27
N SER A 330 1.93 -15.45 -15.73
CA SER A 330 0.98 -15.50 -14.61
C SER A 330 -0.38 -16.14 -14.97
N ARG A 331 -0.70 -16.25 -16.27
CA ARG A 331 -1.93 -16.88 -16.77
C ARG A 331 -1.74 -18.32 -17.24
N MET A 332 -0.50 -18.81 -17.29
CA MET A 332 -0.21 -20.16 -17.72
C MET A 332 -0.63 -21.20 -16.68
N SER A 333 -1.15 -22.32 -17.15
CA SER A 333 -1.17 -23.55 -16.36
C SER A 333 0.25 -24.05 -16.08
N TRP A 334 0.40 -24.94 -15.10
CA TRP A 334 1.71 -25.49 -14.74
C TRP A 334 2.42 -26.17 -15.92
N VAL A 335 1.68 -26.90 -16.76
CA VAL A 335 2.21 -27.57 -17.96
C VAL A 335 2.65 -26.56 -19.01
N GLU A 336 1.83 -25.53 -19.28
CA GLU A 336 2.18 -24.47 -20.22
C GLU A 336 3.44 -23.73 -19.79
N TYR A 337 3.58 -23.45 -18.49
CA TYR A 337 4.76 -22.81 -17.93
C TYR A 337 6.02 -23.67 -18.10
N CYS A 338 5.94 -24.98 -17.83
CA CYS A 338 7.09 -25.89 -18.04
C CYS A 338 7.47 -26.00 -19.53
N ASN A 339 6.47 -26.11 -20.42
CA ASN A 339 6.70 -26.13 -21.88
C ASN A 339 7.32 -24.83 -22.37
N TYR A 340 6.90 -23.69 -21.82
CA TYR A 340 7.44 -22.38 -22.14
C TYR A 340 8.93 -22.28 -21.83
N ILE A 341 9.33 -22.67 -20.60
CA ILE A 341 10.74 -22.70 -20.20
C ILE A 341 11.56 -23.62 -21.12
N GLN A 342 11.02 -24.80 -21.42
CA GLN A 342 11.67 -25.75 -22.31
C GLN A 342 11.86 -25.20 -23.73
N ALA A 343 10.84 -24.56 -24.29
CA ALA A 343 10.87 -23.99 -25.63
C ALA A 343 11.94 -22.90 -25.76
N ARG A 344 12.18 -22.14 -24.69
CA ARG A 344 13.26 -21.14 -24.60
C ARG A 344 14.65 -21.73 -24.33
N GLN A 345 14.76 -23.05 -24.11
CA GLN A 345 16.01 -23.75 -23.80
C GLN A 345 16.78 -23.13 -22.62
N MET A 346 16.08 -22.58 -21.63
CA MET A 346 16.70 -21.93 -20.48
C MET A 346 17.50 -22.94 -19.64
N ASP A 347 18.67 -22.53 -19.16
CA ASP A 347 19.50 -23.31 -18.24
C ASP A 347 19.31 -22.74 -16.83
N LEU A 348 18.35 -23.27 -16.08
CA LEU A 348 17.97 -22.76 -14.75
C LEU A 348 19.04 -22.98 -13.67
N PHE A 349 20.15 -23.65 -14.01
CA PHE A 349 21.32 -23.69 -13.13
C PHE A 349 22.19 -22.43 -13.26
N LYS A 350 21.99 -21.62 -14.30
CA LYS A 350 22.74 -20.39 -14.56
C LYS A 350 21.83 -19.17 -14.62
N ASP A 351 20.68 -19.33 -15.27
CA ASP A 351 19.71 -18.27 -15.50
C ASP A 351 18.80 -18.12 -14.29
N ARG A 352 18.84 -16.94 -13.66
CA ARG A 352 17.89 -16.59 -12.59
C ARG A 352 16.51 -16.33 -13.19
N MET A 353 15.49 -16.94 -12.61
CA MET A 353 14.09 -16.60 -12.92
C MET A 353 13.39 -15.98 -11.72
N ASP A 354 12.36 -15.19 -12.00
CA ASP A 354 11.40 -14.73 -11.00
C ASP A 354 10.47 -15.90 -10.67
N TYR A 355 10.71 -16.54 -9.54
CA TYR A 355 10.04 -17.79 -9.20
C TYR A 355 8.74 -17.61 -8.43
N ASP A 356 8.38 -16.37 -8.09
CA ASP A 356 7.12 -16.09 -7.42
C ASP A 356 5.93 -16.55 -8.26
N TYR A 357 6.05 -16.50 -9.60
CA TYR A 357 5.02 -16.99 -10.53
C TYR A 357 4.78 -18.50 -10.41
N SER A 358 5.82 -19.33 -10.28
CA SER A 358 5.64 -20.77 -10.15
C SER A 358 4.93 -21.12 -8.84
N GLN A 359 5.22 -20.40 -7.77
CA GLN A 359 4.55 -20.55 -6.48
C GLN A 359 3.10 -20.07 -6.54
N VAL A 360 2.79 -19.00 -7.25
CA VAL A 360 1.40 -18.52 -7.47
C VAL A 360 0.58 -19.57 -8.22
N ILE A 361 1.10 -20.09 -9.35
CA ILE A 361 0.43 -21.12 -10.15
C ILE A 361 0.14 -22.37 -9.29
N LEU A 362 1.15 -22.85 -8.54
CA LEU A 362 1.02 -24.07 -7.73
C LEU A 362 0.18 -23.86 -6.46
N SER A 363 0.17 -22.64 -5.89
CA SER A 363 -0.63 -22.34 -4.69
C SER A 363 -2.12 -22.28 -4.98
N ALA A 364 -2.51 -21.80 -6.17
CA ALA A 364 -3.91 -21.77 -6.61
C ALA A 364 -4.54 -23.18 -6.72
N MET A 365 -3.72 -24.23 -6.85
CA MET A 365 -4.18 -25.59 -7.11
C MET A 365 -4.54 -26.40 -5.85
N ASN A 366 -4.26 -25.89 -4.64
CA ASN A 366 -4.54 -26.50 -3.33
C ASN A 366 -4.37 -28.04 -3.30
N LEU A 367 -3.12 -28.49 -3.40
CA LEU A 367 -2.77 -29.91 -3.40
C LEU A 367 -3.23 -30.58 -2.08
N SER A 368 -4.17 -31.52 -2.18
CA SER A 368 -4.68 -32.34 -1.09
C SER A 368 -4.09 -33.75 -1.14
N SER A 369 -4.22 -34.52 -0.06
CA SER A 369 -3.80 -35.93 0.00
C SER A 369 -4.45 -36.82 -1.06
N GLN A 370 -5.60 -36.41 -1.61
CA GLN A 370 -6.37 -37.19 -2.58
C GLN A 370 -6.01 -36.87 -4.03
N ASN A 371 -5.60 -35.64 -4.34
CA ASN A 371 -5.44 -35.19 -5.74
C ASN A 371 -3.98 -35.00 -6.19
N TRP A 372 -3.00 -34.93 -5.28
CA TRP A 372 -1.63 -34.56 -5.65
C TRP A 372 -0.95 -35.54 -6.61
N LYS A 373 -1.19 -36.86 -6.46
CA LYS A 373 -0.65 -37.87 -7.40
C LYS A 373 -1.22 -37.67 -8.79
N HIS A 374 -2.53 -37.48 -8.87
CA HIS A 374 -3.23 -37.24 -10.12
C HIS A 374 -2.75 -35.96 -10.79
N PHE A 375 -2.52 -34.90 -10.00
CA PHE A 375 -1.95 -33.65 -10.48
C PHE A 375 -0.58 -33.88 -11.14
N ILE A 376 0.36 -34.55 -10.46
CA ILE A 376 1.69 -34.82 -11.02
C ILE A 376 1.57 -35.65 -12.31
N GLN A 377 0.73 -36.69 -12.30
CA GLN A 377 0.50 -37.55 -13.48
C GLN A 377 -0.11 -36.80 -14.67
N GLN A 378 -1.03 -35.87 -14.43
CA GLN A 378 -1.66 -35.05 -15.48
C GLN A 378 -0.75 -33.93 -15.97
N ASN A 379 0.14 -33.45 -15.10
CA ASN A 379 1.03 -32.33 -15.37
C ASN A 379 2.48 -32.81 -15.41
N ASN A 380 2.72 -33.91 -16.12
CA ASN A 380 4.05 -34.48 -16.26
C ASN A 380 5.01 -33.48 -16.90
N ILE A 381 6.27 -33.54 -16.46
CA ILE A 381 7.34 -32.78 -17.09
C ILE A 381 7.50 -33.21 -18.56
N PRO A 382 7.83 -32.27 -19.48
CA PRO A 382 8.01 -32.63 -20.88
C PRO A 382 9.13 -33.68 -21.06
N PRO A 383 8.95 -34.71 -21.93
CA PRO A 383 9.91 -35.80 -22.08
C PRO A 383 11.32 -35.38 -22.52
N ARG A 384 11.43 -34.21 -23.17
CA ARG A 384 12.70 -33.64 -23.65
C ARG A 384 13.22 -32.52 -22.73
N ALA A 385 12.72 -32.41 -21.50
CA ALA A 385 13.18 -31.40 -20.56
C ALA A 385 14.66 -31.59 -20.22
N ASN A 386 15.42 -30.49 -20.22
CA ASN A 386 16.81 -30.49 -19.78
C ASN A 386 16.90 -30.75 -18.26
N GLU A 387 18.10 -31.09 -17.76
CA GLU A 387 18.27 -31.45 -16.34
C GLU A 387 17.85 -30.30 -15.39
N SER A 388 18.08 -29.05 -15.78
CA SER A 388 17.73 -27.88 -14.99
C SER A 388 16.21 -27.71 -14.81
N LEU A 389 15.43 -27.95 -15.87
CA LEU A 389 13.97 -27.91 -15.83
C LEU A 389 13.39 -29.08 -15.02
N ARG A 390 14.01 -30.26 -15.08
CA ARG A 390 13.61 -31.40 -14.23
C ARG A 390 13.85 -31.13 -12.76
N ALA A 391 15.02 -30.60 -12.41
CA ALA A 391 15.32 -30.18 -11.05
C ALA A 391 14.33 -29.08 -10.58
N PHE A 392 14.04 -28.09 -11.43
CA PHE A 392 13.10 -27.02 -11.15
C PHE A 392 11.67 -27.53 -10.89
N TYR A 393 11.19 -28.47 -11.70
CA TYR A 393 9.85 -29.06 -11.57
C TYR A 393 9.68 -29.77 -10.22
N VAL A 394 10.63 -30.65 -9.89
CA VAL A 394 10.62 -31.38 -8.61
C VAL A 394 10.71 -30.40 -7.45
N ASN A 395 11.61 -29.43 -7.53
CA ASN A 395 11.83 -28.43 -6.49
C ASN A 395 10.58 -27.56 -6.25
N SER A 396 9.92 -27.09 -7.30
CA SER A 396 8.76 -26.20 -7.20
C SER A 396 7.59 -26.88 -6.50
N ILE A 397 7.32 -28.14 -6.84
CA ILE A 397 6.25 -28.93 -6.21
C ILE A 397 6.60 -29.24 -4.74
N LEU A 398 7.86 -29.57 -4.45
CA LEU A 398 8.32 -29.81 -3.09
C LEU A 398 8.26 -28.55 -2.21
N ILE A 399 8.67 -27.38 -2.72
CA ILE A 399 8.59 -26.10 -2.00
C ILE A 399 7.14 -25.73 -1.70
N ASN A 400 6.24 -25.89 -2.68
CA ASN A 400 4.82 -25.62 -2.48
C ASN A 400 4.23 -26.56 -1.40
N SER A 401 4.53 -27.86 -1.50
CA SER A 401 4.13 -28.87 -0.50
C SER A 401 4.67 -28.54 0.89
N ALA A 402 5.97 -28.21 0.98
CA ALA A 402 6.64 -27.88 2.24
C ALA A 402 6.13 -26.57 2.87
N SER A 403 5.66 -25.63 2.06
CA SER A 403 5.16 -24.34 2.55
C SER A 403 3.74 -24.45 3.13
N GLN A 404 2.92 -25.38 2.63
CA GLN A 404 1.51 -25.47 2.99
C GLN A 404 1.16 -26.69 3.87
N LYS A 405 1.99 -27.73 3.88
CA LYS A 405 1.65 -29.03 4.47
C LYS A 405 2.68 -29.50 5.50
N LYS A 406 2.31 -30.55 6.25
CA LYS A 406 3.15 -31.23 7.24
C LYS A 406 4.11 -32.20 6.55
N ILE A 407 5.19 -32.58 7.24
CA ILE A 407 6.26 -33.43 6.72
C ILE A 407 5.78 -34.77 6.16
N GLY A 408 4.80 -35.40 6.80
CA GLY A 408 4.28 -36.70 6.33
C GLY A 408 3.70 -36.65 4.90
N PHE A 409 3.10 -35.52 4.51
CA PHE A 409 2.60 -35.28 3.15
C PHE A 409 3.75 -34.97 2.19
N THR A 410 4.67 -34.08 2.58
CA THR A 410 5.86 -33.76 1.76
C THR A 410 6.72 -35.00 1.50
N LEU A 411 6.87 -35.90 2.48
CA LEU A 411 7.54 -37.19 2.30
C LEU A 411 6.79 -38.10 1.32
N ALA A 412 5.46 -38.13 1.34
CA ALA A 412 4.71 -38.93 0.37
C ALA A 412 4.94 -38.45 -1.07
N VAL A 413 5.01 -37.13 -1.27
CA VAL A 413 5.36 -36.52 -2.56
C VAL A 413 6.79 -36.86 -2.96
N LEU A 414 7.74 -36.75 -2.02
CA LEU A 414 9.15 -37.07 -2.24
C LEU A 414 9.34 -38.55 -2.61
N GLU A 415 8.72 -39.47 -1.88
CA GLU A 415 8.76 -40.91 -2.15
C GLU A 415 8.23 -41.23 -3.54
N TYR A 416 7.17 -40.57 -3.99
CA TYR A 416 6.65 -40.75 -5.35
C TYR A 416 7.65 -40.26 -6.40
N PHE A 417 8.27 -39.10 -6.21
CA PHE A 417 9.33 -38.64 -7.12
C PHE A 417 10.51 -39.60 -7.17
N ILE A 418 10.92 -40.16 -6.02
CA ILE A 418 12.09 -41.03 -5.94
C ILE A 418 11.79 -42.44 -6.49
N TYR A 419 10.74 -43.09 -6.00
CA TYR A 419 10.48 -44.50 -6.25
C TYR A 419 9.69 -44.74 -7.53
N GLU A 420 8.71 -43.88 -7.85
CA GLU A 420 7.81 -44.09 -8.98
C GLU A 420 8.25 -43.31 -10.23
N MET A 421 8.77 -42.08 -10.06
CA MET A 421 9.24 -41.27 -11.18
C MET A 421 10.75 -41.32 -11.43
N HIS A 422 11.51 -41.97 -10.54
CA HIS A 422 12.97 -42.07 -10.62
C HIS A 422 13.70 -40.72 -10.70
N CYS A 423 13.13 -39.65 -10.12
CA CYS A 423 13.66 -38.29 -10.14
C CYS A 423 14.66 -37.99 -9.00
N GLY A 424 15.34 -39.02 -8.45
CA GLY A 424 16.29 -38.85 -7.34
C GLY A 424 17.45 -37.91 -7.67
N LYS A 425 18.01 -38.04 -8.88
CA LYS A 425 19.08 -37.14 -9.38
C LYS A 425 18.59 -35.71 -9.54
N ASP A 426 17.37 -35.52 -10.06
CA ASP A 426 16.77 -34.19 -10.25
C ASP A 426 16.51 -33.50 -8.90
N PHE A 427 16.07 -34.26 -7.88
CA PHE A 427 15.96 -33.76 -6.51
C PHE A 427 17.31 -33.30 -5.95
N ILE A 428 18.37 -34.11 -6.07
CA ILE A 428 19.71 -33.70 -5.61
C ILE A 428 20.18 -32.45 -6.35
N ASN A 429 20.01 -32.38 -7.67
CA ASN A 429 20.42 -31.23 -8.48
C ASN A 429 19.64 -29.94 -8.20
N SER A 430 18.54 -29.98 -7.43
CA SER A 430 17.77 -28.77 -7.12
C SER A 430 18.57 -27.69 -6.38
N HIS A 431 19.63 -28.05 -5.64
CA HIS A 431 20.53 -27.08 -4.99
C HIS A 431 21.30 -26.19 -5.98
N LYS A 432 21.39 -26.60 -7.25
CA LYS A 432 22.08 -25.87 -8.31
C LYS A 432 21.19 -24.81 -8.99
N LEU A 433 19.90 -24.74 -8.63
CA LEU A 433 18.97 -23.79 -9.24
C LEU A 433 19.33 -22.35 -8.83
N ALA A 434 19.63 -21.52 -9.81
CA ALA A 434 20.13 -20.16 -9.60
C ALA A 434 19.05 -19.28 -8.93
N GLY A 435 19.34 -18.72 -7.75
CA GLY A 435 18.40 -17.90 -6.97
C GLY A 435 17.53 -18.67 -5.99
N TYR A 436 17.61 -20.01 -5.95
CA TYR A 436 16.88 -20.87 -5.00
C TYR A 436 17.78 -21.57 -3.97
N GLU A 437 19.07 -21.24 -3.94
CA GLU A 437 20.10 -21.98 -3.22
C GLU A 437 19.79 -22.13 -1.73
N LYS A 438 19.03 -21.18 -1.16
CA LYS A 438 18.65 -21.16 0.28
C LYS A 438 17.34 -21.87 0.61
N HIS A 439 16.57 -22.31 -0.39
CA HIS A 439 15.21 -22.84 -0.20
C HIS A 439 14.93 -24.14 -0.97
N SER A 440 15.86 -24.59 -1.82
CA SER A 440 15.70 -25.78 -2.66
C SER A 440 16.02 -27.10 -1.96
N GLY A 441 15.46 -28.19 -2.50
CA GLY A 441 15.86 -29.55 -2.16
C GLY A 441 15.69 -29.88 -0.68
N PHE A 442 16.80 -30.21 0.00
CA PHE A 442 16.80 -30.53 1.42
C PHE A 442 16.35 -29.36 2.32
N HIS A 443 16.58 -28.10 1.92
CA HIS A 443 16.10 -26.93 2.66
C HIS A 443 14.56 -26.90 2.75
N ALA A 444 13.87 -27.32 1.68
CA ALA A 444 12.41 -27.43 1.69
C ALA A 444 11.92 -28.49 2.69
N LEU A 445 12.68 -29.56 2.91
CA LEU A 445 12.35 -30.58 3.90
C LEU A 445 12.45 -30.03 5.33
N PHE A 446 13.50 -29.26 5.66
CA PHE A 446 13.59 -28.55 6.94
C PHE A 446 12.38 -27.64 7.18
N LYS A 447 11.97 -26.86 6.16
CA LYS A 447 10.77 -26.03 6.25
C LYS A 447 9.51 -26.85 6.58
N SER A 448 9.29 -27.97 5.89
CA SER A 448 8.14 -28.86 6.14
C SER A 448 8.16 -29.53 7.52
N ILE A 449 9.36 -29.87 8.02
CA ILE A 449 9.58 -30.38 9.37
C ILE A 449 9.06 -29.37 10.41
N SER A 450 9.37 -28.09 10.24
CA SER A 450 8.91 -27.02 11.14
C SER A 450 7.39 -26.87 11.24
N ASN A 451 6.63 -27.35 10.23
CA ASN A 451 5.17 -27.32 10.22
C ASN A 451 4.54 -28.45 11.07
N SER A 452 5.33 -29.40 11.55
CA SER A 452 4.85 -30.63 12.18
C SER A 452 5.21 -30.68 13.66
N SER A 453 4.25 -31.04 14.52
CA SER A 453 4.47 -31.18 15.97
C SER A 453 5.17 -32.48 16.37
N SER A 454 5.43 -33.39 15.42
CA SER A 454 6.04 -34.71 15.65
C SER A 454 7.08 -34.99 14.57
N ALA A 455 8.16 -34.21 14.58
CA ALA A 455 9.20 -34.24 13.55
C ALA A 455 10.62 -33.96 14.08
N LYS A 456 10.86 -34.09 15.38
CA LYS A 456 12.19 -33.84 15.98
C LYS A 456 13.20 -34.92 15.56
N LEU A 457 12.80 -36.18 15.56
CA LEU A 457 13.65 -37.29 15.12
C LEU A 457 13.85 -37.22 13.61
N THR A 458 12.82 -36.82 12.88
CA THR A 458 12.91 -36.56 11.45
C THR A 458 13.90 -35.43 11.14
N ALA A 459 13.89 -34.32 11.90
CA ALA A 459 14.87 -33.23 11.82
C ALA A 459 16.29 -33.72 12.07
N TYR A 460 16.47 -34.48 13.15
CA TYR A 460 17.76 -35.06 13.50
C TYR A 460 18.29 -35.99 12.42
N THR A 461 17.43 -36.87 11.89
CA THR A 461 17.78 -37.84 10.84
C THR A 461 18.24 -37.13 9.57
N LEU A 462 17.53 -36.06 9.17
CA LEU A 462 17.93 -35.25 8.01
C LEU A 462 19.28 -34.57 8.25
N PHE A 463 19.43 -33.93 9.41
CA PHE A 463 20.65 -33.22 9.79
C PHE A 463 21.87 -34.15 9.80
N ASP A 464 21.77 -35.28 10.49
CA ASP A 464 22.87 -36.23 10.64
C ASP A 464 23.24 -36.87 9.31
N PHE A 465 22.26 -37.22 8.48
CA PHE A 465 22.52 -37.71 7.11
C PHE A 465 23.30 -36.68 6.28
N LEU A 466 22.86 -35.42 6.24
CA LEU A 466 23.52 -34.39 5.43
C LEU A 466 24.92 -34.05 5.95
N ARG A 467 25.11 -34.08 7.28
CA ARG A 467 26.42 -33.89 7.91
C ARG A 467 27.40 -35.01 7.56
N GLN A 468 26.94 -36.26 7.49
CA GLN A 468 27.77 -37.42 7.16
C GLN A 468 28.06 -37.54 5.65
N ASN A 469 27.19 -36.97 4.80
CA ASN A 469 27.26 -37.12 3.34
C ASN A 469 27.62 -35.81 2.64
N THR A 470 28.77 -35.24 2.97
CA THR A 470 29.26 -33.96 2.41
C THR A 470 29.46 -33.99 0.88
N ALA A 471 29.63 -35.18 0.30
CA ALA A 471 29.74 -35.39 -1.15
C ALA A 471 28.51 -34.90 -1.95
N LEU A 472 27.36 -34.70 -1.29
CA LEU A 472 26.15 -34.16 -1.91
C LEU A 472 26.22 -32.66 -2.21
N GLY A 473 27.26 -31.95 -1.74
CA GLY A 473 27.43 -30.51 -1.96
C GLY A 473 26.39 -29.64 -1.23
N PHE A 474 25.73 -30.20 -0.21
CA PHE A 474 24.76 -29.47 0.60
C PHE A 474 25.47 -28.59 1.64
N HIS A 475 25.05 -27.33 1.73
CA HIS A 475 25.53 -26.40 2.73
C HIS A 475 24.37 -25.93 3.60
N PHE A 476 24.45 -26.19 4.91
CA PHE A 476 23.46 -25.68 5.83
C PHE A 476 23.41 -24.15 5.80
N ASN A 477 22.23 -23.59 6.04
CA ASN A 477 22.03 -22.17 6.21
C ASN A 477 21.25 -21.88 7.51
N VAL A 478 21.14 -20.60 7.88
CA VAL A 478 20.48 -20.16 9.13
C VAL A 478 19.03 -20.69 9.24
N ASN A 479 18.29 -20.75 8.13
CA ASN A 479 16.90 -21.17 8.13
C ASN A 479 16.74 -22.67 8.47
N ASP A 480 17.70 -23.52 8.10
CA ASP A 480 17.64 -24.97 8.39
C ASP A 480 17.64 -25.23 9.90
N PHE A 481 18.50 -24.51 10.62
CA PHE A 481 18.54 -24.58 12.09
C PHE A 481 17.30 -23.96 12.71
N TYR A 482 16.83 -22.82 12.19
CA TYR A 482 15.63 -22.16 12.68
C TYR A 482 14.42 -23.09 12.58
N PHE A 483 14.23 -23.72 11.41
CA PHE A 483 13.15 -24.66 11.17
C PHE A 483 13.27 -25.92 12.04
N SER A 484 14.48 -26.42 12.27
CA SER A 484 14.73 -27.56 13.16
C SER A 484 14.40 -27.23 14.62
N MET A 485 14.85 -26.08 15.13
CA MET A 485 14.54 -25.61 16.48
C MET A 485 13.04 -25.36 16.66
N LYS A 486 12.40 -24.72 15.67
CA LYS A 486 10.95 -24.46 15.67
C LYS A 486 10.12 -25.74 15.76
N ALA A 487 10.55 -26.82 15.09
CA ALA A 487 9.90 -28.13 15.21
C ALA A 487 10.00 -28.69 16.64
N CYS A 488 11.14 -28.50 17.31
CA CYS A 488 11.40 -28.99 18.67
C CYS A 488 10.63 -28.19 19.74
N ILE A 489 10.49 -26.87 19.55
CA ILE A 489 9.70 -26.02 20.46
C ILE A 489 8.23 -26.43 20.46
N LYS A 490 7.66 -26.77 19.29
CA LYS A 490 6.27 -27.23 19.18
C LYS A 490 5.97 -28.51 19.96
N CYS A 491 6.98 -29.34 20.24
CA CYS A 491 6.84 -30.53 21.07
C CYS A 491 7.35 -30.35 22.51
N LEU A 492 7.67 -29.12 22.92
CA LEU A 492 8.21 -28.77 24.24
C LEU A 492 9.50 -29.56 24.58
N ASP A 493 10.29 -29.92 23.57
CA ASP A 493 11.55 -30.64 23.75
C ASP A 493 12.73 -29.66 23.68
N TYR A 494 12.97 -28.97 24.80
CA TYR A 494 14.05 -27.98 24.91
C TYR A 494 15.44 -28.62 24.76
N GLN A 495 15.60 -29.91 25.11
CA GLN A 495 16.86 -30.62 24.92
C GLN A 495 17.24 -30.74 23.44
N ALA A 496 16.28 -31.08 22.58
CA ALA A 496 16.50 -31.09 21.14
C ALA A 496 16.78 -29.68 20.59
N VAL A 497 16.21 -28.62 21.19
CA VAL A 497 16.55 -27.24 20.83
C VAL A 497 18.01 -26.92 21.13
N TYR A 498 18.50 -27.27 22.32
CA TYR A 498 19.92 -27.06 22.68
C TYR A 498 20.86 -27.76 21.71
N PHE A 499 20.52 -28.97 21.25
CA PHE A 499 21.28 -29.67 20.23
C PHE A 499 21.41 -28.85 18.94
N PHE A 500 20.30 -28.39 18.35
CA PHE A 500 20.34 -27.63 17.09
C PHE A 500 21.00 -26.25 17.27
N LEU A 501 20.79 -25.59 18.40
CA LEU A 501 21.46 -24.33 18.72
C LEU A 501 22.97 -24.52 18.83
N TYR A 502 23.43 -25.57 19.52
CA TYR A 502 24.84 -25.91 19.62
C TYR A 502 25.46 -26.14 18.23
N GLN A 503 24.81 -26.95 17.37
CA GLN A 503 25.30 -27.22 16.01
C GLN A 503 25.34 -25.94 15.17
N TYR A 504 24.35 -25.06 15.32
CA TYR A 504 24.33 -23.76 14.66
C TYR A 504 25.53 -22.89 15.08
N LEU A 505 25.79 -22.78 16.39
CA LEU A 505 26.89 -21.98 16.92
C LEU A 505 28.27 -22.51 16.53
N LEU A 506 28.41 -23.84 16.43
CA LEU A 506 29.62 -24.48 15.93
C LEU A 506 29.92 -24.07 14.48
N MET A 507 28.87 -23.92 13.65
CA MET A 507 29.01 -23.67 12.22
C MET A 507 29.02 -22.17 11.84
N PHE A 508 28.31 -21.33 12.59
CA PHE A 508 28.09 -19.92 12.22
C PHE A 508 28.46 -18.93 13.32
N GLY A 509 28.79 -19.38 14.53
CA GLY A 509 28.94 -18.50 15.69
C GLY A 509 29.99 -17.42 15.51
N ASP A 510 31.08 -17.68 14.79
CA ASP A 510 32.14 -16.73 14.47
C ASP A 510 31.73 -15.67 13.40
N MET A 511 30.57 -15.82 12.78
CA MET A 511 30.03 -14.89 11.77
C MET A 511 29.01 -13.90 12.34
N LEU A 512 28.65 -14.01 13.62
CA LEU A 512 27.53 -13.29 14.24
C LEU A 512 27.92 -11.97 14.92
N TYR A 513 29.04 -11.38 14.53
CA TYR A 513 29.48 -10.10 15.09
C TYR A 513 28.71 -8.92 14.49
N VAL A 514 28.15 -8.07 15.34
CA VAL A 514 27.48 -6.82 14.98
C VAL A 514 28.38 -5.66 15.37
N LYS A 515 28.50 -4.64 14.52
CA LYS A 515 29.26 -3.42 14.85
C LYS A 515 28.30 -2.34 15.32
N SER A 516 28.43 -1.91 16.58
CA SER A 516 27.64 -0.82 17.14
C SER A 516 28.56 0.23 17.75
N GLU A 517 28.43 1.49 17.30
CA GLU A 517 29.10 2.66 17.89
C GLU A 517 30.63 2.57 18.12
N GLY A 518 31.33 1.71 17.38
CA GLY A 518 32.78 1.53 17.48
C GLY A 518 33.22 0.26 18.20
N ASP A 519 32.32 -0.38 18.95
CA ASP A 519 32.53 -1.67 19.59
C ASP A 519 31.92 -2.83 18.79
N TYR A 520 32.48 -4.02 19.00
CA TYR A 520 31.94 -5.26 18.46
C TYR A 520 31.01 -5.89 19.49
N ASP A 521 29.82 -6.25 19.04
CA ASP A 521 28.89 -7.10 19.76
C ASP A 521 28.72 -8.44 19.04
N TRP A 522 28.06 -9.39 19.68
CA TRP A 522 27.70 -10.69 19.14
C TRP A 522 26.22 -10.94 19.39
N GLU A 523 25.46 -11.21 18.33
CA GLU A 523 24.01 -11.33 18.41
C GLU A 523 23.48 -12.46 17.52
N LEU A 524 22.50 -13.21 18.02
CA LEU A 524 21.76 -14.18 17.21
C LEU A 524 20.87 -13.48 16.17
N PRO A 525 20.61 -14.10 15.01
CA PRO A 525 19.58 -13.60 14.09
C PRO A 525 18.22 -13.46 14.78
N GLY A 526 17.47 -12.40 14.45
CA GLY A 526 16.21 -12.06 15.13
C GLY A 526 15.19 -13.21 15.20
N ASP A 527 15.05 -14.02 14.15
CA ASP A 527 14.14 -15.17 14.15
C ASP A 527 14.55 -16.26 15.14
N MET A 528 15.86 -16.47 15.35
CA MET A 528 16.40 -17.41 16.34
C MET A 528 16.24 -16.87 17.76
N GLN A 529 16.47 -15.56 17.94
CA GLN A 529 16.27 -14.88 19.21
C GLN A 529 14.81 -15.01 19.69
N GLN A 530 13.85 -14.81 18.78
CA GLN A 530 12.42 -15.02 19.07
C GLN A 530 12.11 -16.45 19.51
N LEU A 531 12.73 -17.47 18.90
CA LEU A 531 12.54 -18.86 19.32
C LEU A 531 13.07 -19.11 20.73
N VAL A 532 14.20 -18.50 21.09
CA VAL A 532 14.78 -18.59 22.43
C VAL A 532 13.88 -17.90 23.46
N GLU A 533 13.33 -16.72 23.14
CA GLU A 533 12.41 -16.00 24.01
C GLU A 533 11.14 -16.82 24.32
N VAL A 534 10.63 -17.57 23.34
CA VAL A 534 9.50 -18.51 23.56
C VAL A 534 9.84 -19.58 24.61
N ILE A 535 11.09 -20.06 24.63
CA ILE A 535 11.58 -21.06 25.61
C ILE A 535 11.75 -20.42 26.98
N HIS A 536 12.24 -19.18 27.05
CA HIS A 536 12.34 -18.47 28.32
C HIS A 536 10.96 -18.22 28.93
N ASN A 537 10.00 -17.76 28.12
CA ASN A 537 8.65 -17.40 28.55
C ASN A 537 7.75 -18.59 28.91
N SER A 538 8.13 -19.83 28.54
CA SER A 538 7.38 -21.03 28.93
C SER A 538 7.64 -21.47 30.39
N GLY A 539 8.53 -20.76 31.12
CA GLY A 539 8.72 -20.91 32.56
C GLY A 539 9.62 -22.06 32.99
N ASP A 540 10.17 -22.83 32.04
CA ASP A 540 10.88 -24.08 32.32
C ASP A 540 12.41 -24.02 32.18
N ASP A 541 13.03 -22.95 31.64
CA ASP A 541 14.50 -22.95 31.45
C ASP A 541 15.17 -21.55 31.36
N ASP A 542 15.51 -20.94 32.51
CA ASP A 542 16.37 -19.73 32.58
C ASP A 542 17.80 -19.98 32.05
N ARG A 543 18.20 -21.25 31.91
CA ARG A 543 19.55 -21.66 31.46
C ARG A 543 19.85 -21.23 30.03
N ILE A 544 18.84 -21.10 29.16
CA ILE A 544 19.09 -20.72 27.76
C ILE A 544 19.71 -19.32 27.64
N ASN A 545 19.24 -18.38 28.48
CA ASN A 545 19.78 -17.02 28.54
C ASN A 545 21.20 -17.00 29.11
N GLU A 546 21.47 -17.85 30.10
CA GLU A 546 22.81 -18.01 30.66
C GLU A 546 23.79 -18.57 29.62
N ILE A 547 23.40 -19.63 28.91
CA ILE A 547 24.18 -20.21 27.81
C ILE A 547 24.47 -19.14 26.75
N LEU A 548 23.48 -18.38 26.31
CA LEU A 548 23.69 -17.34 25.30
C LEU A 548 24.60 -16.22 25.79
N ARG A 549 24.50 -15.83 27.07
CA ARG A 549 25.42 -14.87 27.68
C ARG A 549 26.85 -15.39 27.72
N GLU A 550 27.06 -16.65 28.09
CA GLU A 550 28.38 -17.28 28.11
C GLU A 550 28.96 -17.43 26.69
N VAL A 551 28.14 -17.83 25.71
CA VAL A 551 28.51 -17.91 24.29
C VAL A 551 28.92 -16.53 23.75
N ARG A 552 28.14 -15.49 24.05
CA ARG A 552 28.45 -14.10 23.68
C ARG A 552 29.79 -13.67 24.26
N ASN A 553 30.02 -13.90 25.56
CA ASN A 553 31.28 -13.57 26.22
C ASN A 553 32.46 -14.32 25.60
N TYR A 554 32.28 -15.61 25.27
CA TYR A 554 33.29 -16.43 24.62
C TYR A 554 33.69 -15.89 23.24
N PHE A 555 32.73 -15.62 22.36
CA PHE A 555 33.02 -15.08 21.03
C PHE A 555 33.60 -13.67 21.07
N LEU A 556 33.10 -12.79 21.94
CA LEU A 556 33.67 -11.45 22.13
C LEU A 556 35.12 -11.51 22.63
N ALA A 557 35.43 -12.39 23.58
CA ALA A 557 36.80 -12.59 24.05
C ALA A 557 37.72 -13.07 22.92
N GLN A 558 37.28 -14.00 22.08
CA GLN A 558 38.06 -14.46 20.91
C GLN A 558 38.32 -13.34 19.91
N LYS A 559 37.30 -12.51 19.62
CA LYS A 559 37.41 -11.39 18.68
C LYS A 559 38.40 -10.34 19.18
N LEU A 560 38.32 -9.97 20.45
CA LEU A 560 39.21 -9.00 21.08
C LEU A 560 40.66 -9.49 21.15
N GLN A 561 40.87 -10.79 21.31
CA GLN A 561 42.20 -11.40 21.32
C GLN A 561 42.80 -11.60 19.91
N CYS A 562 42.11 -11.19 18.84
CA CYS A 562 42.54 -11.38 17.45
C CYS A 562 42.89 -12.83 17.09
N ILE A 563 42.27 -13.80 17.78
CA ILE A 563 42.42 -15.22 17.45
C ILE A 563 41.59 -15.47 16.20
N GLN A 564 42.22 -15.34 15.03
CA GLN A 564 41.65 -15.77 13.75
C GLN A 564 41.76 -17.29 13.65
N SER A 565 41.03 -18.05 14.49
CA SER A 565 40.79 -19.46 14.18
C SER A 565 39.61 -19.56 13.23
N SER A 566 39.80 -20.24 12.10
CA SER A 566 38.74 -20.54 11.13
C SER A 566 37.72 -21.56 11.65
N HIS A 567 37.89 -22.02 12.88
CA HIS A 567 37.07 -23.04 13.52
C HIS A 567 36.80 -22.67 14.97
N VAL A 568 35.53 -22.80 15.37
CA VAL A 568 35.07 -22.64 16.74
C VAL A 568 35.57 -23.85 17.56
N ASP A 569 36.20 -23.60 18.72
CA ASP A 569 36.63 -24.68 19.61
C ASP A 569 35.43 -25.44 20.19
N GLU A 570 35.28 -26.69 19.75
CA GLU A 570 34.22 -27.60 20.14
C GLU A 570 34.25 -27.91 21.64
N VAL A 571 35.44 -27.97 22.25
CA VAL A 571 35.59 -28.30 23.67
C VAL A 571 35.04 -27.17 24.56
N SER A 572 35.36 -25.94 24.21
CA SER A 572 34.86 -24.75 24.93
C SER A 572 33.35 -24.60 24.81
N LEU A 573 32.76 -24.77 23.61
CA LEU A 573 31.31 -24.72 23.44
C LEU A 573 30.60 -25.86 24.20
N LYS A 574 31.16 -27.08 24.22
CA LYS A 574 30.63 -28.18 25.05
C LYS A 574 30.63 -27.82 26.53
N GLY A 575 31.70 -27.17 27.01
CA GLY A 575 31.80 -26.70 28.39
C GLY A 575 30.68 -25.72 28.76
N ILE A 576 30.33 -24.79 27.88
CA ILE A 576 29.25 -23.81 28.08
C ILE A 576 27.87 -24.49 28.13
N PHE A 577 27.62 -25.42 27.21
CA PHE A 577 26.35 -26.15 27.17
C PHE A 577 26.19 -27.16 28.32
N GLY A 578 27.28 -27.69 28.88
CA GLY A 578 27.28 -28.57 30.05
C GLY A 578 26.39 -29.81 29.85
N ASP A 579 25.61 -30.17 30.87
CA ASP A 579 24.71 -31.34 30.85
C ASP A 579 23.58 -31.26 29.80
N LYS A 580 23.35 -30.08 29.21
CA LYS A 580 22.37 -29.89 28.13
C LYS A 580 22.99 -30.20 26.76
N TYR A 581 24.30 -30.38 26.67
CA TYR A 581 24.94 -30.91 25.46
C TYR A 581 24.52 -32.36 25.25
N LEU A 582 23.89 -32.64 24.11
CA LEU A 582 23.55 -33.98 23.68
C LEU A 582 24.31 -34.31 22.40
N PRO A 583 25.18 -35.34 22.38
CA PRO A 583 25.84 -35.75 21.14
C PRO A 583 24.87 -36.40 20.16
N THR A 584 23.71 -36.86 20.63
CA THR A 584 22.73 -37.62 19.86
C THR A 584 21.34 -37.43 20.47
N ILE A 585 20.32 -37.21 19.64
CA ILE A 585 18.92 -37.23 20.10
C ILE A 585 18.48 -38.70 20.19
N GLN A 586 18.31 -39.23 21.40
CA GLN A 586 17.94 -40.64 21.60
C GLN A 586 16.44 -40.88 21.39
N THR A 587 16.11 -41.98 20.73
CA THR A 587 14.76 -42.57 20.76
C THR A 587 14.55 -43.21 22.12
N LYS A 588 13.74 -42.59 23.00
CA LYS A 588 13.15 -43.35 24.10
C LYS A 588 12.25 -44.42 23.48
N THR A 589 12.63 -45.69 23.66
CA THR A 589 11.95 -46.86 23.10
C THR A 589 10.47 -46.87 23.51
N GLU A 590 9.63 -47.35 22.60
CA GLU A 590 8.15 -47.36 22.67
C GLU A 590 7.59 -47.94 23.99
N SER A 591 8.34 -48.83 24.66
CA SER A 591 7.97 -49.44 25.94
C SER A 591 8.04 -48.51 27.15
N SER A 592 8.79 -47.41 27.09
CA SER A 592 8.90 -46.43 28.20
C SER A 592 7.87 -45.29 28.14
N LEU A 593 7.06 -45.23 27.07
CA LEU A 593 6.06 -44.20 26.81
C LEU A 593 4.62 -44.62 27.17
N GLN A 594 4.41 -45.89 27.52
CA GLN A 594 3.10 -46.39 27.98
C GLN A 594 2.91 -46.31 29.52
N ASP A 595 3.99 -46.14 30.30
CA ASP A 595 3.95 -46.28 31.77
C ASP A 595 3.96 -44.95 32.56
N ASN A 596 3.38 -43.87 32.03
CA ASN A 596 3.05 -42.71 32.85
C ASN A 596 1.63 -42.21 32.52
N PRO A 597 0.60 -42.67 33.26
CA PRO A 597 -0.68 -41.99 33.24
C PRO A 597 -0.48 -40.63 33.90
N VAL A 598 -0.37 -39.59 33.07
CA VAL A 598 -0.49 -38.21 33.54
C VAL A 598 -1.82 -38.08 34.28
N SER A 599 -1.72 -37.57 35.50
CA SER A 599 -2.78 -37.27 36.46
C SER A 599 -4.13 -36.88 35.81
N PRO A 600 -5.28 -37.38 36.29
CA PRO A 600 -6.60 -37.21 35.66
C PRO A 600 -7.19 -35.78 35.70
N MET A 601 -6.37 -34.75 35.88
CA MET A 601 -6.82 -33.34 35.92
C MET A 601 -6.26 -32.45 34.80
N ALA A 602 -5.50 -32.97 33.84
CA ALA A 602 -5.13 -32.19 32.65
C ALA A 602 -6.27 -32.24 31.61
N SER A 603 -6.91 -31.10 31.40
CA SER A 603 -7.98 -30.88 30.42
C SER A 603 -7.64 -31.44 29.02
N PRO A 604 -8.55 -32.15 28.34
CA PRO A 604 -8.33 -32.68 27.01
C PRO A 604 -8.55 -31.59 25.95
N GLN A 605 -7.56 -30.74 25.67
CA GLN A 605 -7.58 -29.83 24.49
C GLN A 605 -6.26 -29.10 24.14
N ALA A 606 -5.09 -29.72 24.33
CA ALA A 606 -3.86 -29.18 23.73
C ALA A 606 -3.79 -29.58 22.24
N VAL A 607 -4.12 -28.67 21.34
CA VAL A 607 -3.90 -28.83 19.90
C VAL A 607 -2.41 -29.04 19.64
N GLY A 608 -2.00 -30.25 19.23
CA GLY A 608 -0.65 -30.52 18.73
C GLY A 608 0.29 -31.31 19.63
N SER A 609 -0.21 -32.26 20.44
CA SER A 609 0.67 -33.17 21.21
C SER A 609 1.66 -33.93 20.33
N TYR A 610 2.87 -34.16 20.85
CA TYR A 610 3.92 -34.94 20.20
C TYR A 610 3.53 -36.42 20.12
N LEU A 611 3.65 -37.02 18.94
CA LEU A 611 3.34 -38.41 18.65
C LEU A 611 4.62 -39.17 18.23
N PRO A 612 5.27 -39.90 19.15
CA PRO A 612 6.53 -40.60 18.88
C PRO A 612 6.46 -41.54 17.68
N MET A 613 5.36 -42.30 17.55
CA MET A 613 5.15 -43.26 16.45
C MET A 613 5.15 -42.59 15.08
N VAL A 614 4.55 -41.39 14.98
CA VAL A 614 4.49 -40.62 13.74
C VAL A 614 5.87 -40.10 13.36
N ASP A 615 6.63 -39.61 14.34
CA ASP A 615 7.98 -39.10 14.11
C ASP A 615 8.95 -40.22 13.72
N VAL A 616 8.94 -41.36 14.42
CA VAL A 616 9.73 -42.56 14.07
C VAL A 616 9.37 -43.04 12.67
N GLY A 617 8.07 -43.08 12.33
CA GLY A 617 7.61 -43.43 11.00
C GLY A 617 8.13 -42.49 9.91
N ASN A 618 8.05 -41.17 10.12
CA ASN A 618 8.56 -40.18 9.18
C ASN A 618 10.10 -40.20 9.06
N ALA A 619 10.81 -40.36 10.17
CA ALA A 619 12.26 -40.50 10.19
C ALA A 619 12.73 -41.73 9.40
N LYS A 620 12.05 -42.88 9.57
CA LYS A 620 12.33 -44.10 8.81
C LYS A 620 12.05 -43.93 7.32
N ARG A 621 10.90 -43.34 6.96
CA ARG A 621 10.53 -43.02 5.57
C ARG A 621 11.56 -42.12 4.89
N LEU A 622 11.98 -41.06 5.59
CA LEU A 622 13.03 -40.17 5.13
C LEU A 622 14.35 -40.93 4.94
N SER A 623 14.81 -41.66 5.95
CA SER A 623 16.05 -42.45 5.88
C SER A 623 16.06 -43.43 4.70
N ASN A 624 14.96 -44.16 4.49
CA ASN A 624 14.81 -45.07 3.35
C ASN A 624 14.89 -44.33 1.99
N SER A 625 14.27 -43.15 1.90
CA SER A 625 14.29 -42.32 0.70
C SER A 625 15.70 -41.82 0.40
N LEU A 626 16.41 -41.35 1.42
CA LEU A 626 17.78 -40.85 1.32
C LEU A 626 18.78 -41.96 0.97
N ALA A 627 18.67 -43.12 1.61
CA ALA A 627 19.49 -44.29 1.32
C ALA A 627 19.29 -44.77 -0.12
N TYR A 628 18.04 -44.78 -0.60
CA TYR A 628 17.74 -45.13 -1.99
C TYR A 628 18.38 -44.15 -2.96
N ILE A 629 18.23 -42.83 -2.75
CA ILE A 629 18.87 -41.80 -3.59
C ILE A 629 20.38 -42.04 -3.64
N PHE A 630 21.02 -42.23 -2.49
CA PHE A 630 22.48 -42.36 -2.41
C PHE A 630 23.00 -43.62 -3.12
N ALA A 631 22.33 -44.77 -2.97
CA ALA A 631 22.69 -46.01 -3.64
C ALA A 631 22.59 -45.94 -5.17
N HIS A 632 21.59 -45.21 -5.68
CA HIS A 632 21.31 -45.12 -7.12
C HIS A 632 22.07 -43.98 -7.82
N ILE A 633 22.60 -43.02 -7.06
CA ILE A 633 23.54 -42.01 -7.58
C ILE A 633 24.97 -42.57 -7.62
N SER A 634 25.35 -43.42 -6.66
CA SER A 634 26.71 -43.99 -6.61
C SER A 634 26.97 -45.10 -7.66
N SER A 635 25.94 -45.52 -8.39
CA SER A 635 25.98 -46.58 -9.41
C SER A 635 25.84 -46.08 -10.84
N GLN A 636 25.74 -44.76 -11.04
CA GLN A 636 25.71 -44.06 -12.33
C GLN A 636 26.94 -43.17 -12.46
#